data_AF-A0AAN7YVX4-F1
#
_entry.id   AF-A0AAN7YVX4-F1
#
_cell.length_a   1.000
_cell.length_b   1.000
_cell.length_c   1.000
_cell.angle_alpha   90.00
_cell.angle_beta   90.00
_cell.angle_gamma   90.00
#
_symmetry.space_group_name_H-M   'P 1'
#
loop_
_entity.id
_entity.type
_entity.pdbx_description
1 polymer ?
#
loop_
_entity_poly.entity_id
_entity_poly.type
_entity_poly.pdbx_seq_one_letter_code
_entity_poly.pdbx_strand_id
1 'polypeptide(L)'
;MSSRGRPTRRFHIRRPVISRHGASPNQQKIEDNSLDSINASMSAINNINDIRSIISNSKLTIPLCKLILNSSFKDEFIVLFLVLLNTVELHSNVKINFLVSTFDLKLYELSKSLLETNKYTFVEISKCLKIMDSKRMIKKLTKRLEEIKINNEKKIQEKKELLEKSLAELTIKDENKEIEETEAQREERLLKLEVLKKKLEKKGQEEKRYLEKVEKRKKRIEEFTKKVEQEKSTTKKEALKKVLTKMSTGNPPPRKKGKEPKPKQDLETIYKNRHENAIKSLENKIRELVSYQYESSLSGNVINIFKHFFKQVPRSTLEYFAYGQPKETWREIADLLHLGPKDLCDEIPWFLSVMFGGSAPTGTRVYEFEKELKNPSNFTKERAIELIKQFKPTYSFLRKNLPESLFDGEIKALVAEYEEIEALIWWLNELSKEVGVINIIIKRISSGESLKKVSIGTLLEKSMGLNQEDPLFQCLFPEIIKKMTELREKFVLPPPISIFGDKSGSMDVAIRLSNIISFIVSSLTPGAELSFFDTDDVPSPIPVDTLENLFKLKDLVIASGGTDPGVSMFKLLSKKIVKNYIVVVTDEEENGYSKGRFSDLFIQYRKEVAPNCKLVFISFIPQYSEGQMVGELRSQGVDSSSLIQIPFDGSNPDVSKIDGVLSSLSCESEQFKDQLDIFVNILSTVGYKNGFKFINDRAQYLMRFDLNVELGIENILTIIKTNPTLNNFQHLMIKNNLNRLLKISKDNNDLNSLEIFTNIQKEFSKLSKDDGIKYLLDSLSNLPPIFEK
;
A
#
# COMPACT_ATOMS: atom_id res chain seq x y z
N MET A 1 -72.34 -12.22 -4.68
CA MET A 1 -72.39 -13.03 -3.44
C MET A 1 -71.18 -12.69 -2.59
N SER A 2 -71.41 -12.57 -1.29
CA SER A 2 -70.56 -11.99 -0.26
C SER A 2 -69.29 -12.79 0.05
N SER A 3 -68.21 -12.10 0.41
CA SER A 3 -67.64 -12.25 1.77
C SER A 3 -66.63 -11.14 2.08
N ARG A 4 -66.89 -10.45 3.19
CA ARG A 4 -65.99 -9.52 3.87
C ARG A 4 -64.97 -10.34 4.67
N GLY A 5 -63.71 -9.92 4.65
CA GLY A 5 -62.67 -10.47 5.53
C GLY A 5 -61.46 -9.55 5.66
N ARG A 6 -61.46 -8.70 6.70
CA ARG A 6 -60.27 -8.23 7.43
C ARG A 6 -60.50 -8.67 8.89
N PRO A 7 -59.47 -8.93 9.74
CA PRO A 7 -58.26 -8.13 9.81
C PRO A 7 -56.96 -8.84 10.33
N THR A 8 -55.93 -8.02 10.54
CA THR A 8 -54.77 -8.19 11.45
C THR A 8 -53.64 -9.18 11.08
N ARG A 9 -52.61 -8.66 10.40
CA ARG A 9 -51.21 -9.04 10.67
C ARG A 9 -50.41 -7.80 11.02
N ARG A 10 -50.12 -7.62 12.32
CA ARG A 10 -49.05 -6.74 12.79
C ARG A 10 -47.73 -7.31 12.25
N PHE A 11 -47.17 -6.67 11.23
CA PHE A 11 -45.78 -6.89 10.86
C PHE A 11 -44.90 -6.27 11.95
N HIS A 12 -44.35 -7.12 12.82
CA HIS A 12 -43.15 -6.75 13.55
C HIS A 12 -42.03 -6.58 12.53
N ILE A 13 -41.75 -5.32 12.19
CA ILE A 13 -40.50 -4.92 11.55
C ILE A 13 -39.39 -5.28 12.54
N ARG A 14 -38.81 -6.48 12.36
CA ARG A 14 -37.50 -6.78 12.91
C ARG A 14 -36.55 -5.78 12.26
N ARG A 15 -36.08 -4.80 13.04
CA ARG A 15 -34.93 -3.99 12.63
C ARG A 15 -33.85 -4.96 12.15
N PRO A 16 -33.28 -4.78 10.95
CA PRO A 16 -32.15 -5.59 10.55
C PRO A 16 -31.07 -5.36 11.60
N VAL A 17 -30.61 -6.45 12.20
CA VAL A 17 -29.35 -6.44 12.94
C VAL A 17 -28.32 -6.13 11.86
N ILE A 18 -27.97 -4.85 11.75
CA ILE A 18 -26.80 -4.40 11.01
C ILE A 18 -25.64 -5.15 11.66
N SER A 19 -25.24 -6.26 11.05
CA SER A 19 -23.98 -6.90 11.36
C SER A 19 -22.93 -5.84 11.08
N ARG A 20 -22.42 -5.23 12.16
CA ARG A 20 -21.16 -4.49 12.13
C ARG A 20 -20.06 -5.50 11.81
N HIS A 21 -20.00 -5.96 10.57
CA HIS A 21 -18.77 -6.39 9.96
C HIS A 21 -18.08 -5.11 9.48
N GLY A 22 -17.70 -4.27 10.44
CA GLY A 22 -16.52 -3.47 10.21
C GLY A 22 -15.41 -4.49 10.09
N ALA A 23 -14.79 -4.59 8.91
CA ALA A 23 -13.50 -5.25 8.78
C ALA A 23 -12.67 -4.79 9.98
N SER A 24 -12.27 -5.73 10.83
CA SER A 24 -11.34 -5.39 11.90
C SER A 24 -10.14 -4.74 11.21
N PRO A 25 -9.69 -3.55 11.65
CA PRO A 25 -8.50 -2.95 11.05
C PRO A 25 -7.41 -4.00 11.09
N ASN A 26 -6.82 -4.28 9.92
CA ASN A 26 -5.73 -5.23 9.73
C ASN A 26 -4.79 -5.14 10.93
N GLN A 27 -4.96 -6.07 11.89
CA GLN A 27 -4.00 -6.30 12.93
C GLN A 27 -2.90 -7.10 12.25
N GLN A 28 -2.12 -6.42 11.41
CA GLN A 28 -0.70 -6.75 11.35
C GLN A 28 -0.29 -6.86 12.80
N LYS A 29 0.23 -8.02 13.21
CA LYS A 29 1.08 -8.06 14.39
C LYS A 29 2.11 -6.98 14.10
N ILE A 30 1.97 -5.83 14.74
CA ILE A 30 3.03 -4.86 14.83
C ILE A 30 4.09 -5.67 15.57
N GLU A 31 4.96 -6.34 14.82
CA GLU A 31 6.21 -6.80 15.36
C GLU A 31 6.79 -5.54 16.00
N ASP A 32 7.07 -5.61 17.29
CA ASP A 32 7.69 -4.50 18.01
C ASP A 32 8.93 -4.10 17.20
N ASN A 33 8.79 -3.04 16.41
CA ASN A 33 9.86 -2.33 15.73
C ASN A 33 10.63 -1.63 16.84
N SER A 34 11.31 -2.42 17.66
CA SER A 34 12.16 -1.96 18.73
C SER A 34 13.18 -0.99 18.14
N LEU A 35 13.57 0.04 18.89
CA LEU A 35 14.67 0.93 18.51
C LEU A 35 15.92 0.18 18.01
N ASP A 36 16.15 -1.04 18.50
CA ASP A 36 17.24 -1.91 18.05
C ASP A 36 17.13 -2.35 16.58
N SER A 37 15.92 -2.58 16.06
CA SER A 37 15.74 -2.88 14.63
C SER A 37 15.99 -1.65 13.78
N ILE A 38 15.66 -0.46 14.28
CA ILE A 38 15.92 0.82 13.60
C ILE A 38 17.44 1.13 13.62
N ASN A 39 18.10 0.92 14.75
CA ASN A 39 19.54 1.13 14.89
C ASN A 39 20.36 0.11 14.09
N ALA A 40 19.96 -1.16 14.06
CA ALA A 40 20.52 -2.14 13.14
C ALA A 40 20.30 -1.74 11.67
N SER A 41 19.16 -1.11 11.37
CA SER A 41 18.89 -0.57 10.03
C SER A 41 19.79 0.63 9.69
N MET A 42 20.24 1.42 10.68
CA MET A 42 21.16 2.54 10.44
C MET A 42 22.53 2.06 9.94
N SER A 43 23.12 1.04 10.58
CA SER A 43 24.37 0.43 10.10
C SER A 43 24.22 -0.29 8.75
N ALA A 44 22.98 -0.56 8.34
CA ALA A 44 22.70 -1.23 7.08
C ALA A 44 22.66 -0.27 5.88
N ILE A 45 22.47 1.04 6.09
CA ILE A 45 22.44 2.02 4.99
C ILE A 45 23.87 2.46 4.69
N ASN A 46 24.51 1.76 3.76
CA ASN A 46 25.86 2.07 3.31
C ASN A 46 25.86 2.74 1.93
N ASN A 47 24.80 2.55 1.15
CA ASN A 47 24.69 3.08 -0.20
C ASN A 47 23.24 3.37 -0.62
N ILE A 48 23.09 4.01 -1.78
CA ILE A 48 21.79 4.40 -2.34
C ILE A 48 20.89 3.21 -2.72
N ASN A 49 21.45 2.04 -3.04
CA ASN A 49 20.66 0.84 -3.32
C ASN A 49 19.99 0.30 -2.04
N ASP A 50 20.61 0.47 -0.88
CA ASP A 50 20.01 0.11 0.41
C ASP A 50 18.76 0.98 0.65
N ILE A 51 18.87 2.29 0.40
CA ILE A 51 17.76 3.25 0.48
C ILE A 51 16.65 2.86 -0.51
N ARG A 52 17.00 2.54 -1.76
CA ARG A 52 16.03 2.06 -2.75
C ARG A 52 15.31 0.80 -2.26
N SER A 53 16.05 -0.19 -1.75
CA SER A 53 15.46 -1.41 -1.21
C SER A 53 14.50 -1.13 -0.05
N ILE A 54 14.82 -0.17 0.83
CA ILE A 54 13.95 0.25 1.93
C ILE A 54 12.63 0.86 1.41
N ILE A 55 12.70 1.71 0.37
CA ILE A 55 11.54 2.31 -0.28
C ILE A 55 10.70 1.23 -0.97
N SER A 56 11.29 0.43 -1.86
CA SER A 56 10.58 -0.58 -2.66
C SER A 56 9.94 -1.66 -1.79
N ASN A 57 10.62 -2.11 -0.74
CA ASN A 57 10.10 -3.13 0.19
C ASN A 57 9.16 -2.56 1.26
N SER A 58 8.75 -1.29 1.15
CA SER A 58 7.84 -0.65 2.10
C SER A 58 8.31 -0.63 3.56
N LYS A 59 9.63 -0.68 3.79
CA LYS A 59 10.26 -0.70 5.11
C LYS A 59 10.57 0.69 5.66
N LEU A 60 10.34 1.75 4.88
CA LEU A 60 10.60 3.13 5.28
C LEU A 60 9.70 3.54 6.45
N THR A 61 10.28 3.77 7.63
CA THR A 61 9.59 4.33 8.81
C THR A 61 9.91 5.81 8.98
N ILE A 62 9.14 6.54 9.80
CA ILE A 62 9.39 7.98 10.07
C ILE A 62 10.79 8.21 10.68
N PRO A 63 11.24 7.47 11.71
CA PRO A 63 12.59 7.62 12.25
C PRO A 63 13.69 7.37 11.22
N LEU A 64 13.54 6.31 10.42
CA LEU A 64 14.50 5.96 9.38
C LEU A 64 14.55 7.03 8.28
N CYS A 65 13.39 7.56 7.87
CA CYS A 65 13.30 8.65 6.92
C CYS A 65 13.96 9.93 7.45
N LYS A 66 13.69 10.32 8.71
CA LYS A 66 14.34 11.47 9.36
C LYS A 66 15.85 11.33 9.40
N LEU A 67 16.32 10.13 9.72
CA LEU A 67 17.74 9.82 9.76
C LEU A 67 18.40 10.01 8.38
N ILE A 68 17.82 9.42 7.32
CA ILE A 68 18.37 9.55 5.96
C ILE A 68 18.33 11.01 5.50
N LEU A 69 17.25 11.74 5.78
CA LEU A 69 17.10 13.17 5.45
C LEU A 69 18.07 14.08 6.22
N ASN A 70 18.65 13.61 7.32
CA ASN A 70 19.70 14.31 8.07
C ASN A 70 21.12 13.77 7.77
N SER A 71 21.25 12.78 6.88
CA SER A 71 22.53 12.17 6.48
C SER A 71 23.14 12.86 5.26
N SER A 72 24.33 12.41 4.85
CA SER A 72 24.96 12.82 3.59
C SER A 72 24.18 12.38 2.35
N PHE A 73 23.30 11.38 2.46
CA PHE A 73 22.47 10.87 1.35
C PHE A 73 21.15 11.63 1.17
N LYS A 74 21.00 12.81 1.77
CA LYS A 74 19.73 13.54 1.80
C LYS A 74 19.22 13.84 0.38
N ASP A 75 20.07 14.37 -0.49
CA ASP A 75 19.64 14.81 -1.81
C ASP A 75 19.41 13.62 -2.73
N GLU A 76 20.25 12.58 -2.66
CA GLU A 76 20.05 11.30 -3.35
C GLU A 76 18.75 10.64 -2.92
N PHE A 77 18.43 10.65 -1.62
CA PHE A 77 17.18 10.11 -1.11
C PHE A 77 15.96 10.89 -1.59
N ILE A 78 16.03 12.22 -1.60
CA ILE A 78 14.94 13.07 -2.10
C ILE A 78 14.69 12.81 -3.59
N VAL A 79 15.75 12.83 -4.41
CA VAL A 79 15.63 12.57 -5.85
C VAL A 79 15.12 11.15 -6.09
N LEU A 80 15.70 10.15 -5.42
CA LEU A 80 15.28 8.76 -5.57
C LEU A 80 13.81 8.59 -5.25
N PHE A 81 13.35 9.16 -4.13
CA PHE A 81 11.94 9.13 -3.76
C PHE A 81 11.06 9.77 -4.83
N LEU A 82 11.46 10.91 -5.41
CA LEU A 82 10.68 11.60 -6.44
C LEU A 82 10.59 10.88 -7.76
N VAL A 83 11.72 10.33 -8.21
CA VAL A 83 11.76 9.54 -9.43
C VAL A 83 10.86 8.33 -9.22
N LEU A 84 11.01 7.61 -8.11
CA LEU A 84 10.15 6.46 -7.78
C LEU A 84 8.68 6.84 -7.60
N LEU A 85 8.35 8.02 -7.04
CA LEU A 85 6.98 8.51 -6.90
C LEU A 85 6.28 8.71 -8.26
N ASN A 86 7.07 9.01 -9.30
CA ASN A 86 6.58 9.22 -10.66
C ASN A 86 6.67 7.97 -11.55
N THR A 87 7.56 7.03 -11.25
CA THR A 87 7.78 5.82 -12.07
C THR A 87 7.13 4.57 -11.51
N VAL A 88 7.03 4.43 -10.18
CA VAL A 88 6.52 3.24 -9.49
C VAL A 88 5.31 3.60 -8.64
N GLU A 89 4.35 2.69 -8.54
CA GLU A 89 3.31 2.80 -7.51
C GLU A 89 3.90 2.52 -6.13
N LEU A 90 4.39 3.59 -5.48
CA LEU A 90 4.89 3.49 -4.11
C LEU A 90 3.77 3.09 -3.15
N HIS A 91 4.08 2.17 -2.25
CA HIS A 91 3.16 1.77 -1.19
C HIS A 91 2.78 2.97 -0.31
N SER A 92 1.51 3.09 0.06
CA SER A 92 0.98 4.24 0.80
C SER A 92 1.75 4.56 2.08
N ASN A 93 2.18 3.56 2.85
CA ASN A 93 2.97 3.80 4.06
C ASN A 93 4.30 4.52 3.77
N VAL A 94 4.94 4.26 2.64
CA VAL A 94 6.20 4.90 2.25
C VAL A 94 5.96 6.38 1.95
N LYS A 95 4.93 6.68 1.15
CA LYS A 95 4.52 8.06 0.85
C LYS A 95 4.17 8.82 2.13
N ILE A 96 3.34 8.23 2.99
CA ILE A 96 2.92 8.82 4.27
C ILE A 96 4.11 9.12 5.16
N ASN A 97 4.99 8.14 5.37
CA ASN A 97 6.14 8.29 6.26
C ASN A 97 7.14 9.31 5.71
N PHE A 98 7.34 9.36 4.39
CA PHE A 98 8.18 10.38 3.77
C PHE A 98 7.60 11.79 3.99
N LEU A 99 6.35 12.03 3.59
CA LEU A 99 5.70 13.34 3.73
C LEU A 99 5.61 13.81 5.19
N VAL A 100 5.31 12.92 6.13
CA VAL A 100 5.27 13.27 7.56
C VAL A 100 6.66 13.64 8.06
N SER A 101 7.71 12.93 7.62
CA SER A 101 9.10 13.22 8.03
C SER A 101 9.59 14.57 7.49
N THR A 102 9.20 14.95 6.27
CA THR A 102 9.56 16.27 5.72
C THR A 102 8.94 17.40 6.53
N PHE A 103 7.70 17.23 7.03
CA PHE A 103 7.11 18.18 7.97
C PHE A 103 7.78 18.17 9.35
N ASP A 104 8.13 17.00 9.89
CA ASP A 104 8.81 16.88 11.19
C ASP A 104 10.17 17.61 11.19
N LEU A 105 10.89 17.52 10.07
CA LEU A 105 12.15 18.22 9.83
C LEU A 105 11.99 19.66 9.32
N LYS A 106 10.76 20.19 9.25
CA LYS A 106 10.45 21.54 8.77
C LYS A 106 10.93 21.84 7.34
N LEU A 107 11.05 20.81 6.50
CA LEU A 107 11.34 20.92 5.06
C LEU A 107 10.06 21.33 4.30
N TYR A 108 9.50 22.50 4.61
CA TYR A 108 8.16 22.89 4.14
C TYR A 108 8.06 23.06 2.63
N GLU A 109 9.10 23.57 1.96
CA GLU A 109 9.11 23.71 0.50
C GLU A 109 9.05 22.33 -0.18
N LEU A 110 9.81 21.36 0.34
CA LEU A 110 9.74 19.97 -0.08
C LEU A 110 8.33 19.39 0.12
N SER A 111 7.74 19.59 1.31
CA SER A 111 6.37 19.13 1.57
C SER A 111 5.33 19.74 0.63
N LYS A 112 5.45 21.02 0.28
CA LYS A 112 4.55 21.69 -0.69
C LYS A 112 4.68 21.06 -2.07
N SER A 113 5.90 20.93 -2.58
CA SER A 113 6.16 20.34 -3.89
C SER A 113 5.68 18.89 -3.98
N LEU A 114 5.79 18.11 -2.89
CA LEU A 114 5.23 16.75 -2.81
C LEU A 114 3.71 16.74 -2.95
N LEU A 115 3.01 17.65 -2.28
CA LEU A 115 1.55 17.77 -2.36
C LEU A 115 1.08 18.22 -3.75
N GLU A 116 1.84 19.12 -4.40
CA GLU A 116 1.56 19.62 -5.76
C GLU A 116 1.66 18.53 -6.84
N THR A 117 2.34 17.41 -6.58
CA THR A 117 2.45 16.30 -7.55
C THR A 117 1.12 15.59 -7.84
N ASN A 118 0.11 15.77 -6.97
CA ASN A 118 -1.15 15.01 -7.01
C ASN A 118 -0.98 13.47 -6.94
N LYS A 119 0.19 12.97 -6.51
CA LYS A 119 0.46 11.52 -6.34
C LYS A 119 0.04 10.95 -4.98
N TYR A 120 -0.45 11.83 -4.10
CA TYR A 120 -0.99 11.48 -2.78
C TYR A 120 -2.50 11.35 -2.86
N THR A 121 -3.00 10.18 -2.50
CA THR A 121 -4.42 9.91 -2.37
C THR A 121 -4.99 10.58 -1.11
N PHE A 122 -6.29 10.81 -1.11
CA PHE A 122 -6.98 11.37 0.05
C PHE A 122 -6.81 10.54 1.33
N VAL A 123 -6.76 9.21 1.22
CA VAL A 123 -6.55 8.30 2.36
C VAL A 123 -5.15 8.47 2.94
N GLU A 124 -4.14 8.61 2.08
CA GLU A 124 -2.76 8.89 2.50
C GLU A 124 -2.68 10.23 3.25
N ILE A 125 -3.26 11.30 2.69
CA ILE A 125 -3.32 12.61 3.35
C ILE A 125 -4.02 12.54 4.71
N SER A 126 -5.18 11.86 4.78
CA SER A 126 -5.90 11.65 6.05
C SER A 126 -5.00 10.97 7.09
N LYS A 127 -4.26 9.93 6.69
CA LYS A 127 -3.36 9.20 7.58
C LYS A 127 -2.15 10.04 7.99
N CYS A 128 -1.58 10.85 7.10
CA CYS A 128 -0.54 11.83 7.45
C CYS A 128 -1.02 12.76 8.56
N LEU A 129 -2.21 13.37 8.41
CA LEU A 129 -2.77 14.29 9.40
C LEU A 129 -2.99 13.63 10.76
N LYS A 130 -3.46 12.38 10.79
CA LYS A 130 -3.62 11.60 12.03
C LYS A 130 -2.30 11.33 12.73
N ILE A 131 -1.25 11.02 11.97
CA ILE A 131 0.10 10.85 12.53
C ILE A 131 0.60 12.18 13.07
N MET A 132 0.38 13.28 12.36
CA MET A 132 0.83 14.61 12.78
C MET A 132 0.06 15.16 14.00
N ASP A 133 -1.17 14.69 14.24
CA ASP A 133 -1.97 14.98 15.43
C ASP A 133 -1.73 14.01 16.60
N SER A 134 -0.89 12.98 16.41
CA SER A 134 -0.67 11.90 17.38
C SER A 134 -0.33 12.42 18.78
N LYS A 135 0.53 13.44 18.91
CA LYS A 135 0.94 14.03 20.19
C LYS A 135 -0.23 14.62 20.99
N ARG A 136 -1.14 15.35 20.31
CA ARG A 136 -2.36 15.90 20.95
C ARG A 136 -3.29 14.77 21.35
N MET A 137 -3.47 13.79 20.47
CA MET A 137 -4.36 12.66 20.70
C MET A 137 -3.85 11.76 21.84
N ILE A 138 -2.55 11.51 21.95
CA ILE A 138 -1.93 10.78 23.07
C ILE A 138 -2.25 11.46 24.39
N LYS A 139 -2.08 12.78 24.50
CA LYS A 139 -2.43 13.54 25.73
C LYS A 139 -3.91 13.37 26.09
N LYS A 140 -4.81 13.52 25.10
CA LYS A 140 -6.26 13.36 25.28
C LYS A 140 -6.64 11.95 25.75
N LEU A 141 -6.07 10.93 25.12
CA LEU A 141 -6.33 9.52 25.45
C LEU A 141 -5.76 9.14 26.82
N THR A 142 -4.58 9.66 27.17
CA THR A 142 -3.94 9.43 28.47
C THR A 142 -4.79 10.04 29.59
N LYS A 143 -5.22 11.29 29.44
CA LYS A 143 -6.15 11.93 30.39
C LYS A 143 -7.45 11.15 30.54
N ARG A 144 -8.06 10.71 29.43
CA ARG A 144 -9.28 9.90 29.47
C ARG A 144 -9.06 8.55 30.16
N LEU A 145 -7.89 7.95 29.96
CA LEU A 145 -7.52 6.69 30.60
C LEU A 145 -7.35 6.88 32.12
N GLU A 146 -6.75 7.98 32.56
CA GLU A 146 -6.66 8.35 33.97
C GLU A 146 -8.05 8.60 34.58
N GLU A 147 -8.93 9.35 33.89
CA GLU A 147 -10.31 9.58 34.33
C GLU A 147 -11.10 8.28 34.49
N ILE A 148 -10.96 7.34 33.56
CA ILE A 148 -11.61 6.03 33.63
C ILE A 148 -11.09 5.22 34.83
N LYS A 149 -9.78 5.28 35.12
CA LYS A 149 -9.18 4.62 36.29
C LYS A 149 -9.70 5.23 37.59
N ILE A 150 -9.66 6.55 37.73
CA ILE A 150 -10.16 7.29 38.90
C ILE A 150 -11.65 7.02 39.13
N ASN A 151 -12.47 7.08 38.09
CA ASN A 151 -13.91 6.83 38.20
C ASN A 151 -14.23 5.37 38.61
N ASN A 152 -13.41 4.41 38.18
CA ASN A 152 -13.58 3.03 38.60
C ASN A 152 -13.14 2.81 40.05
N GLU A 153 -12.04 3.44 40.48
CA GLU A 153 -11.59 3.45 41.88
C GLU A 153 -12.65 4.07 42.80
N LYS A 154 -13.22 5.23 42.43
CA LYS A 154 -14.34 5.85 43.17
C LYS A 154 -15.55 4.92 43.29
N LYS A 155 -15.96 4.27 42.21
CA LYS A 155 -17.08 3.31 42.24
C LYS A 155 -16.79 2.08 43.08
N ILE A 156 -15.54 1.62 43.11
CA ILE A 156 -15.13 0.53 44.00
C ILE A 156 -15.21 1.00 45.45
N GLN A 157 -14.74 2.21 45.75
CA GLN A 157 -14.78 2.81 47.08
C GLN A 157 -16.21 3.06 47.58
N GLU A 158 -17.09 3.66 46.77
CA GLU A 158 -18.51 3.85 47.09
C GLU A 158 -19.22 2.52 47.38
N LYS A 159 -18.89 1.47 46.62
CA LYS A 159 -19.44 0.12 46.87
C LYS A 159 -18.94 -0.47 48.18
N LYS A 160 -17.69 -0.21 48.57
CA LYS A 160 -17.16 -0.63 49.87
C LYS A 160 -17.87 0.11 51.00
N GLU A 161 -17.96 1.43 50.90
CA GLU A 161 -18.61 2.27 51.92
C GLU A 161 -20.10 1.92 52.09
N LEU A 162 -20.83 1.69 50.99
CA LEU A 162 -22.23 1.24 51.05
C LEU A 162 -22.35 -0.10 51.79
N LEU A 163 -21.40 -0.99 51.53
CA LEU A 163 -21.42 -2.33 52.07
C LEU A 163 -20.99 -2.34 53.54
N GLU A 164 -20.03 -1.50 53.94
CA GLU A 164 -19.67 -1.21 55.34
C GLU A 164 -20.83 -0.56 56.10
N LYS A 165 -21.54 0.42 55.51
CA LYS A 165 -22.76 1.00 56.10
C LYS A 165 -23.86 -0.05 56.29
N SER A 166 -24.08 -0.90 55.27
CA SER A 166 -25.08 -1.98 55.36
C SER A 166 -24.74 -2.98 56.47
N LEU A 167 -23.45 -3.27 56.69
CA LEU A 167 -23.01 -4.09 57.82
C LEU A 167 -23.24 -3.40 59.16
N ALA A 168 -22.89 -2.11 59.26
CA ALA A 168 -23.05 -1.34 60.49
C ALA A 168 -24.53 -1.22 60.89
N GLU A 169 -25.42 -0.94 59.93
CA GLU A 169 -26.87 -0.91 60.16
C GLU A 169 -27.43 -2.26 60.61
N LEU A 170 -26.94 -3.36 60.04
CA LEU A 170 -27.32 -4.71 60.49
C LEU A 170 -26.87 -4.97 61.92
N THR A 171 -25.67 -4.49 62.29
CA THR A 171 -25.10 -4.63 63.64
C THR A 171 -25.88 -3.82 64.68
N ILE A 172 -26.21 -2.55 64.39
CA ILE A 172 -27.00 -1.68 65.32
C ILE A 172 -28.43 -2.22 65.51
N LYS A 173 -29.03 -2.77 64.44
CA LYS A 173 -30.34 -3.43 64.55
C LYS A 173 -30.28 -4.72 65.36
N ASP A 174 -29.11 -5.30 65.61
CA ASP A 174 -28.98 -6.47 66.48
C ASP A 174 -29.02 -6.03 67.95
N GLU A 175 -28.34 -4.93 68.30
CA GLU A 175 -28.34 -4.38 69.66
C GLU A 175 -29.73 -3.88 70.11
N ASN A 176 -30.52 -3.30 69.20
CA ASN A 176 -31.83 -2.73 69.54
C ASN A 176 -33.02 -3.72 69.51
N LYS A 177 -32.85 -4.94 68.99
CA LYS A 177 -33.92 -5.95 68.89
C LYS A 177 -33.83 -7.08 69.92
N GLU A 178 -32.89 -7.00 70.87
CA GLU A 178 -32.75 -7.98 71.95
C GLU A 178 -33.95 -8.05 72.92
N ILE A 179 -35.00 -7.24 72.75
CA ILE A 179 -36.13 -7.19 73.69
C ILE A 179 -37.35 -8.02 73.23
N GLU A 180 -37.57 -8.36 71.95
CA GLU A 180 -38.77 -9.13 71.51
C GLU A 180 -38.60 -9.99 70.21
N GLU A 181 -37.41 -10.52 69.88
CA GLU A 181 -37.26 -11.49 68.76
C GLU A 181 -37.31 -12.97 69.21
N THR A 182 -38.03 -13.81 68.47
CA THR A 182 -38.03 -15.28 68.69
C THR A 182 -36.69 -15.90 68.29
N GLU A 183 -36.27 -16.95 69.00
CA GLU A 183 -34.97 -17.61 68.83
C GLU A 183 -34.66 -18.02 67.37
N ALA A 184 -35.68 -18.48 66.63
CA ALA A 184 -35.56 -18.83 65.21
C ALA A 184 -35.26 -17.63 64.28
N GLN A 185 -35.80 -16.45 64.59
CA GLN A 185 -35.51 -15.23 63.82
C GLN A 185 -34.08 -14.73 64.09
N ARG A 186 -33.56 -14.94 65.31
CA ARG A 186 -32.18 -14.64 65.68
C ARG A 186 -31.19 -15.50 64.90
N GLU A 187 -31.44 -16.80 64.78
CA GLU A 187 -30.58 -17.72 64.03
C GLU A 187 -30.56 -17.44 62.53
N GLU A 188 -31.71 -17.26 61.88
CA GLU A 188 -31.76 -16.95 60.44
C GLU A 188 -30.99 -15.66 60.11
N ARG A 189 -31.03 -14.71 61.04
CA ARG A 189 -30.38 -13.42 60.90
C ARG A 189 -28.88 -13.47 61.16
N LEU A 190 -28.43 -14.23 62.18
CA LEU A 190 -27.00 -14.54 62.38
C LEU A 190 -26.41 -15.25 61.17
N LEU A 191 -27.16 -16.18 60.55
CA LEU A 191 -26.75 -16.84 59.31
C LEU A 191 -26.61 -15.85 58.15
N LYS A 192 -27.55 -14.90 57.99
CA LYS A 192 -27.47 -13.83 56.97
C LYS A 192 -26.23 -12.94 57.19
N LEU A 193 -25.94 -12.58 58.44
CA LEU A 193 -24.75 -11.81 58.80
C LEU A 193 -23.46 -12.58 58.54
N GLU A 194 -23.40 -13.87 58.87
CA GLU A 194 -22.23 -14.72 58.63
C GLU A 194 -22.00 -14.92 57.12
N VAL A 195 -23.07 -15.11 56.33
CA VAL A 195 -22.98 -15.18 54.85
C VAL A 195 -22.50 -13.85 54.27
N LEU A 196 -22.94 -12.71 54.80
CA LEU A 196 -22.45 -11.38 54.40
C LEU A 196 -20.98 -11.19 54.76
N LYS A 197 -20.56 -11.52 55.99
CA LYS A 197 -19.15 -11.49 56.43
C LYS A 197 -18.27 -12.37 55.55
N LYS A 198 -18.69 -13.60 55.24
CA LYS A 198 -17.96 -14.49 54.32
C LYS A 198 -17.90 -13.96 52.89
N LYS A 199 -18.97 -13.32 52.39
CA LYS A 199 -18.96 -12.65 51.07
C LYS A 199 -18.00 -11.46 51.05
N LEU A 200 -17.92 -10.72 52.14
CA LEU A 200 -17.00 -9.60 52.35
C LEU A 200 -15.55 -10.04 52.39
N GLU A 201 -15.22 -11.03 53.21
CA GLU A 201 -13.88 -11.59 53.30
C GLU A 201 -13.45 -12.15 51.95
N LYS A 202 -14.32 -12.86 51.24
CA LYS A 202 -14.04 -13.36 49.89
C LYS A 202 -13.81 -12.21 48.91
N LYS A 203 -14.64 -11.16 48.92
CA LYS A 203 -14.44 -9.97 48.07
C LYS A 203 -13.14 -9.23 48.41
N GLY A 204 -12.81 -9.08 49.70
CA GLY A 204 -11.58 -8.47 50.17
C GLY A 204 -10.34 -9.27 49.78
N GLN A 205 -10.40 -10.60 49.84
CA GLN A 205 -9.32 -11.49 49.37
C GLN A 205 -9.17 -11.43 47.83
N GLU A 206 -10.27 -11.42 47.08
CA GLU A 206 -10.26 -11.26 45.62
C GLU A 206 -9.68 -9.90 45.21
N GLU A 207 -10.03 -8.84 45.93
CA GLU A 207 -9.50 -7.51 45.70
C GLU A 207 -8.03 -7.40 46.07
N LYS A 208 -7.59 -7.97 47.19
CA LYS A 208 -6.17 -8.04 47.58
C LYS A 208 -5.36 -8.75 46.50
N ARG A 209 -5.87 -9.89 45.98
CA ARG A 209 -5.27 -10.61 44.84
C ARG A 209 -5.27 -9.78 43.56
N TYR A 210 -6.29 -8.96 43.33
CA TYR A 210 -6.36 -8.07 42.17
C TYR A 210 -5.36 -6.92 42.28
N LEU A 211 -5.31 -6.22 43.41
CA LEU A 211 -4.36 -5.15 43.68
C LEU A 211 -2.92 -5.66 43.60
N GLU A 212 -2.64 -6.85 44.12
CA GLU A 212 -1.33 -7.49 43.99
C GLU A 212 -0.97 -7.79 42.53
N LYS A 213 -1.95 -8.22 41.71
CA LYS A 213 -1.76 -8.40 40.25
C LYS A 213 -1.55 -7.07 39.52
N VAL A 214 -2.26 -6.02 39.92
CA VAL A 214 -2.12 -4.67 39.35
C VAL A 214 -0.77 -4.08 39.71
N GLU A 215 -0.33 -4.20 40.96
CA GLU A 215 0.96 -3.73 41.42
C GLU A 215 2.10 -4.51 40.76
N LYS A 216 1.98 -5.84 40.63
CA LYS A 216 2.90 -6.65 39.82
C LYS A 216 2.92 -6.21 38.35
N ARG A 217 1.77 -5.82 37.78
CA ARG A 217 1.71 -5.26 36.41
C ARG A 217 2.35 -3.89 36.32
N LYS A 218 2.11 -2.99 37.29
CA LYS A 218 2.75 -1.66 37.34
C LYS A 218 4.26 -1.81 37.47
N LYS A 219 4.75 -2.63 38.39
CA LYS A 219 6.17 -2.95 38.53
C LYS A 219 6.73 -3.56 37.26
N ARG A 220 6.02 -4.49 36.60
CA ARG A 220 6.44 -5.00 35.28
C ARG A 220 6.45 -3.94 34.19
N ILE A 221 5.53 -2.98 34.21
CA ILE A 221 5.51 -1.89 33.24
C ILE A 221 6.67 -0.95 33.53
N GLU A 222 6.89 -0.50 34.77
CA GLU A 222 8.02 0.35 35.15
C GLU A 222 9.38 -0.34 34.96
N GLU A 223 9.50 -1.61 35.32
CA GLU A 223 10.66 -2.44 35.01
C GLU A 223 10.80 -2.63 33.49
N PHE A 224 9.71 -2.73 32.73
CA PHE A 224 9.77 -2.79 31.27
C PHE A 224 10.19 -1.43 30.69
N THR A 225 9.69 -0.29 31.17
CA THR A 225 10.16 1.03 30.73
C THR A 225 11.63 1.24 31.08
N LYS A 226 12.06 0.85 32.29
CA LYS A 226 13.46 0.94 32.74
C LYS A 226 14.39 -0.07 32.06
N LYS A 227 13.94 -1.31 31.81
CA LYS A 227 14.71 -2.31 31.04
C LYS A 227 14.79 -1.98 29.57
N VAL A 228 13.73 -1.40 28.99
CA VAL A 228 13.76 -0.81 27.64
C VAL A 228 14.76 0.34 27.55
N GLU A 229 15.07 1.00 28.67
CA GLU A 229 16.15 1.99 28.77
C GLU A 229 17.55 1.40 29.09
N GLN A 230 17.70 0.14 29.56
CA GLN A 230 18.98 -0.36 30.11
C GLN A 230 19.53 -1.72 29.58
N GLU A 231 18.75 -2.66 29.02
CA GLU A 231 19.28 -3.96 28.53
C GLU A 231 18.45 -4.44 27.32
N LYS A 232 18.93 -4.40 26.06
CA LYS A 232 19.98 -5.19 25.38
C LYS A 232 19.95 -6.72 25.61
N SER A 233 19.31 -7.38 24.64
CA SER A 233 19.62 -8.72 24.12
C SER A 233 19.15 -9.98 24.89
N THR A 234 18.67 -10.94 24.09
CA THR A 234 18.52 -12.38 24.36
C THR A 234 17.39 -12.86 25.28
N THR A 235 16.13 -12.88 24.81
CA THR A 235 15.12 -13.88 25.31
C THR A 235 13.89 -14.06 24.41
N LYS A 236 14.04 -14.02 23.07
CA LYS A 236 12.90 -14.26 22.14
C LYS A 236 12.77 -15.71 21.65
N LYS A 237 13.85 -16.51 21.72
CA LYS A 237 13.89 -17.90 21.19
C LYS A 237 13.19 -18.96 22.07
N GLU A 238 13.11 -18.77 23.39
CA GLU A 238 12.49 -19.78 24.28
C GLU A 238 10.97 -19.64 24.44
N ALA A 239 10.42 -18.44 24.24
CA ALA A 239 8.98 -18.21 24.33
C ALA A 239 8.22 -18.84 23.14
N LEU A 240 8.82 -18.87 21.96
CA LEU A 240 8.24 -19.46 20.75
C LEU A 240 8.19 -21.00 20.82
N LYS A 241 9.23 -21.61 21.40
CA LYS A 241 9.34 -23.07 21.54
C LYS A 241 8.27 -23.66 22.47
N LYS A 242 7.84 -22.92 23.51
CA LYS A 242 6.77 -23.31 24.45
C LYS A 242 5.35 -23.17 23.87
N VAL A 243 5.15 -22.35 22.84
CA VAL A 243 3.86 -22.20 22.17
C VAL A 243 3.67 -23.30 21.13
N LEU A 244 4.73 -23.67 20.40
CA LEU A 244 4.71 -24.75 19.41
C LEU A 244 4.49 -26.14 20.04
N THR A 245 4.96 -26.39 21.27
CA THR A 245 4.69 -27.67 21.96
C THR A 245 3.24 -27.84 22.43
N LYS A 246 2.45 -26.77 22.52
CA LYS A 246 1.04 -26.85 22.93
C LYS A 246 0.08 -27.07 21.77
N MET A 247 0.55 -27.02 20.52
CA MET A 247 -0.31 -27.15 19.33
C MET A 247 -0.27 -28.55 18.70
N SER A 248 0.53 -29.50 19.21
CA SER A 248 0.70 -30.84 18.59
C SER A 248 -0.16 -31.97 19.16
N THR A 249 -1.10 -31.72 20.08
CA THR A 249 -2.02 -32.77 20.56
C THR A 249 -3.42 -32.53 19.98
N GLY A 250 -3.62 -33.05 18.76
CA GLY A 250 -4.88 -33.06 18.06
C GLY A 250 -5.85 -34.06 18.68
N ASN A 251 -6.86 -33.56 19.38
CA ASN A 251 -8.10 -34.30 19.63
C ASN A 251 -9.27 -33.45 19.11
N PRO A 252 -10.18 -34.02 18.30
CA PRO A 252 -11.34 -33.30 17.80
C PRO A 252 -12.28 -32.91 18.94
N PRO A 253 -12.89 -31.71 18.91
CA PRO A 253 -13.76 -31.26 19.98
C PRO A 253 -15.00 -32.15 20.06
N PRO A 254 -15.39 -32.65 21.25
CA PRO A 254 -16.54 -33.51 21.40
C PRO A 254 -17.83 -32.77 21.02
N ARG A 255 -18.71 -33.45 20.27
CA ARG A 255 -20.03 -32.97 19.86
C ARG A 255 -20.84 -32.56 21.10
N LYS A 256 -21.13 -31.25 21.21
CA LYS A 256 -21.91 -30.67 22.31
C LYS A 256 -23.37 -31.16 22.26
N LYS A 257 -23.68 -32.19 23.05
CA LYS A 257 -25.05 -32.51 23.48
C LYS A 257 -25.52 -31.45 24.50
N GLY A 258 -26.76 -30.99 24.35
CA GLY A 258 -27.54 -30.21 25.34
C GLY A 258 -26.88 -28.94 25.88
N LYS A 259 -27.27 -27.76 25.36
CA LYS A 259 -26.95 -26.48 26.03
C LYS A 259 -27.75 -26.41 27.33
N GLU A 260 -27.14 -26.83 28.43
CA GLU A 260 -27.57 -26.39 29.76
C GLU A 260 -27.65 -24.86 29.77
N PRO A 261 -28.66 -24.27 30.43
CA PRO A 261 -28.79 -22.82 30.54
C PRO A 261 -27.54 -22.28 31.22
N LYS A 262 -26.73 -21.53 30.45
CA LYS A 262 -25.52 -20.90 30.99
C LYS A 262 -25.88 -20.15 32.27
N PRO A 263 -25.18 -20.39 33.40
CA PRO A 263 -25.44 -19.65 34.62
C PRO A 263 -25.35 -18.16 34.29
N LYS A 264 -26.38 -17.39 34.68
CA LYS A 264 -26.44 -15.94 34.45
C LYS A 264 -25.10 -15.36 34.90
N GLN A 265 -24.29 -14.91 33.94
CA GLN A 265 -23.00 -14.31 34.25
C GLN A 265 -23.25 -13.14 35.20
N ASP A 266 -22.53 -13.13 36.31
CA ASP A 266 -22.62 -12.08 37.30
C ASP A 266 -22.39 -10.72 36.61
N LEU A 267 -23.32 -9.78 36.80
CA LEU A 267 -23.28 -8.43 36.24
C LEU A 267 -21.97 -7.72 36.61
N GLU A 268 -21.39 -8.03 37.78
CA GLU A 268 -20.08 -7.51 38.20
C GLU A 268 -18.96 -7.96 37.26
N THR A 269 -18.99 -9.20 36.78
CA THR A 269 -17.99 -9.74 35.85
C THR A 269 -18.11 -9.06 34.48
N ILE A 270 -19.34 -8.83 34.00
CA ILE A 270 -19.58 -8.12 32.74
C ILE A 270 -19.06 -6.68 32.82
N TYR A 271 -19.32 -5.99 33.95
CA TYR A 271 -18.82 -4.63 34.17
C TYR A 271 -17.29 -4.58 34.22
N LYS A 272 -16.65 -5.48 34.97
CA LYS A 272 -15.18 -5.60 35.04
C LYS A 272 -14.58 -5.82 33.65
N ASN A 273 -15.13 -6.75 32.87
CA ASN A 273 -14.66 -7.04 31.51
C ASN A 273 -14.81 -5.83 30.58
N ARG A 274 -15.93 -5.11 30.64
CA ARG A 274 -16.13 -3.88 29.84
C ARG A 274 -15.12 -2.80 30.21
N HIS A 275 -14.85 -2.62 31.50
CA HIS A 275 -13.85 -1.66 31.98
C HIS A 275 -12.44 -2.03 31.53
N GLU A 276 -12.02 -3.30 31.72
CA GLU A 276 -10.72 -3.78 31.26
C GLU A 276 -10.54 -3.66 29.74
N ASN A 277 -11.58 -3.98 28.97
CA ASN A 277 -11.55 -3.85 27.52
C ASN A 277 -11.45 -2.39 27.08
N ALA A 278 -12.12 -1.46 27.78
CA ALA A 278 -11.99 -0.04 27.52
C ALA A 278 -10.57 0.48 27.79
N ILE A 279 -9.97 0.09 28.91
CA ILE A 279 -8.57 0.43 29.23
C ILE A 279 -7.63 -0.14 28.16
N LYS A 280 -7.70 -1.45 27.87
CA LYS A 280 -6.84 -2.10 26.86
C LYS A 280 -6.98 -1.44 25.49
N SER A 281 -8.19 -1.05 25.10
CA SER A 281 -8.43 -0.35 23.84
C SER A 281 -7.73 1.01 23.80
N LEU A 282 -7.81 1.80 24.88
CA LEU A 282 -7.09 3.08 24.99
C LEU A 282 -5.57 2.89 25.03
N GLU A 283 -5.07 1.94 25.81
CA GLU A 283 -3.63 1.62 25.90
C GLU A 283 -3.07 1.15 24.56
N ASN A 284 -3.81 0.31 23.82
CA ASN A 284 -3.43 -0.10 22.47
C ASN A 284 -3.39 1.09 21.51
N LYS A 285 -4.37 2.00 21.58
CA LYS A 285 -4.38 3.17 20.70
C LYS A 285 -3.25 4.16 21.02
N ILE A 286 -2.93 4.34 22.31
CA ILE A 286 -1.77 5.14 22.73
C ILE A 286 -0.48 4.49 22.20
N ARG A 287 -0.31 3.17 22.38
CA ARG A 287 0.87 2.46 21.85
C ARG A 287 1.01 2.57 20.34
N GLU A 288 -0.07 2.42 19.59
CA GLU A 288 -0.09 2.63 18.13
C GLU A 288 0.39 4.06 17.78
N LEU A 289 -0.15 5.09 18.44
CA LEU A 289 0.24 6.48 18.16
C LEU A 289 1.70 6.78 18.54
N VAL A 290 2.17 6.24 19.67
CA VAL A 290 3.57 6.36 20.11
C VAL A 290 4.51 5.64 19.15
N SER A 291 4.09 4.51 18.55
CA SER A 291 4.91 3.74 17.62
C SER A 291 5.31 4.51 16.36
N TYR A 292 4.57 5.54 15.97
CA TYR A 292 4.94 6.41 14.84
C TYR A 292 6.19 7.26 15.12
N GLN A 293 6.53 7.51 16.38
CA GLN A 293 7.70 8.31 16.79
C GLN A 293 7.74 9.72 16.13
N TYR A 294 6.58 10.32 15.92
CA TYR A 294 6.45 11.68 15.41
C TYR A 294 6.55 12.69 16.55
N GLU A 295 7.47 13.66 16.46
CA GLU A 295 7.83 14.54 17.58
C GLU A 295 7.15 15.93 17.50
N SER A 296 6.95 16.40 16.28
CA SER A 296 6.29 17.67 15.97
C SER A 296 4.78 17.65 16.25
N SER A 297 4.12 18.75 15.92
CA SER A 297 2.66 18.90 16.01
C SER A 297 2.12 19.51 14.72
N LEU A 298 0.82 19.37 14.50
CA LEU A 298 0.09 20.06 13.44
C LEU A 298 0.06 21.59 13.72
N SER A 299 1.12 22.30 13.32
CA SER A 299 1.27 23.74 13.53
C SER A 299 0.41 24.56 12.58
N GLY A 300 0.14 25.83 12.90
CA GLY A 300 -0.63 26.72 12.02
C GLY A 300 -0.06 26.84 10.61
N ASN A 301 1.27 26.84 10.46
CA ASN A 301 1.93 26.85 9.15
C ASN A 301 1.64 25.57 8.36
N VAL A 302 1.74 24.41 9.00
CA VAL A 302 1.40 23.12 8.38
C VAL A 302 -0.07 23.08 7.95
N ILE A 303 -0.97 23.57 8.81
CA ILE A 303 -2.41 23.67 8.50
C ILE A 303 -2.62 24.53 7.24
N ASN A 304 -1.95 25.68 7.13
CA ASN A 304 -2.08 26.55 5.98
C ASN A 304 -1.58 25.90 4.68
N ILE A 305 -0.52 25.08 4.74
CA ILE A 305 -0.04 24.31 3.58
C ILE A 305 -1.10 23.31 3.13
N PHE A 306 -1.70 22.55 4.04
CA PHE A 306 -2.78 21.63 3.68
C PHE A 306 -4.04 22.35 3.19
N LYS A 307 -4.40 23.50 3.77
CA LYS A 307 -5.51 24.34 3.26
C LYS A 307 -5.26 24.77 1.82
N HIS A 308 -4.03 25.18 1.49
CA HIS A 308 -3.66 25.52 0.13
C HIS A 308 -3.81 24.31 -0.82
N PHE A 309 -3.34 23.13 -0.41
CA PHE A 309 -3.54 21.90 -1.16
C PHE A 309 -5.03 21.57 -1.37
N PHE A 310 -5.85 21.61 -0.32
CA PHE A 310 -7.28 21.30 -0.41
C PHE A 310 -8.06 22.30 -1.28
N LYS A 311 -7.61 23.56 -1.34
CA LYS A 311 -8.18 24.56 -2.25
C LYS A 311 -7.98 24.21 -3.73
N GLN A 312 -6.93 23.47 -4.07
CA GLN A 312 -6.64 23.03 -5.44
C GLN A 312 -7.44 21.78 -5.85
N VAL A 313 -8.13 21.11 -4.92
CA VAL A 313 -8.91 19.91 -5.25
C VAL A 313 -10.08 20.27 -6.17
N PRO A 314 -10.19 19.66 -7.36
CA PRO A 314 -11.22 20.01 -8.33
C PRO A 314 -12.64 19.75 -7.81
N ARG A 315 -13.59 20.54 -8.31
CA ARG A 315 -15.03 20.37 -8.03
C ARG A 315 -15.50 18.94 -8.26
N SER A 316 -15.17 18.35 -9.40
CA SER A 316 -15.58 16.98 -9.77
C SER A 316 -15.15 15.94 -8.72
N THR A 317 -13.97 16.12 -8.13
CA THR A 317 -13.41 15.24 -7.09
C THR A 317 -14.14 15.41 -5.76
N LEU A 318 -14.43 16.65 -5.35
CA LEU A 318 -15.22 16.91 -4.14
C LEU A 318 -16.67 16.39 -4.29
N GLU A 319 -17.30 16.57 -5.46
CA GLU A 319 -18.63 15.99 -5.72
C GLU A 319 -18.59 14.45 -5.67
N TYR A 320 -17.54 13.83 -6.23
CA TYR A 320 -17.35 12.38 -6.14
C TYR A 320 -17.26 11.90 -4.69
N PHE A 321 -16.50 12.61 -3.85
CA PHE A 321 -16.40 12.31 -2.42
C PHE A 321 -17.71 12.50 -1.68
N ALA A 322 -18.46 13.54 -2.00
CA ALA A 322 -19.76 13.80 -1.39
C ALA A 322 -20.77 12.67 -1.63
N TYR A 323 -20.56 11.94 -2.72
CA TYR A 323 -21.50 10.97 -3.24
C TYR A 323 -21.25 9.53 -2.75
N GLY A 324 -19.99 9.13 -2.60
CA GLY A 324 -19.65 7.72 -2.36
C GLY A 324 -18.68 7.45 -1.23
N GLN A 325 -17.98 8.45 -0.69
CA GLN A 325 -16.97 8.23 0.34
C GLN A 325 -17.53 8.35 1.76
N PRO A 326 -16.92 7.68 2.76
CA PRO A 326 -17.29 7.83 4.15
C PRO A 326 -17.17 9.29 4.62
N LYS A 327 -18.29 9.86 5.08
CA LYS A 327 -18.36 11.25 5.56
C LYS A 327 -17.49 11.49 6.80
N GLU A 328 -17.25 10.44 7.59
CA GLU A 328 -16.42 10.46 8.80
C GLU A 328 -15.00 10.95 8.53
N THR A 329 -14.38 10.49 7.43
CA THR A 329 -13.00 10.83 7.09
C THR A 329 -12.86 12.33 6.79
N TRP A 330 -13.83 12.90 6.06
CA TRP A 330 -13.84 14.33 5.76
C TRP A 330 -14.12 15.19 6.98
N ARG A 331 -15.04 14.78 7.86
CA ARG A 331 -15.28 15.46 9.14
C ARG A 331 -14.02 15.51 9.99
N GLU A 332 -13.31 14.39 10.09
CA GLU A 332 -12.05 14.33 10.85
C GLU A 332 -10.99 15.26 10.27
N ILE A 333 -10.80 15.28 8.94
CA ILE A 333 -9.86 16.20 8.30
C ILE A 333 -10.26 17.67 8.51
N ALA A 334 -11.55 17.99 8.35
CA ALA A 334 -12.06 19.33 8.56
C ALA A 334 -11.85 19.80 10.01
N ASP A 335 -12.08 18.93 10.99
CA ASP A 335 -11.84 19.20 12.41
C ASP A 335 -10.35 19.37 12.73
N LEU A 336 -9.46 18.59 12.09
CA LEU A 336 -8.01 18.67 12.29
C LEU A 336 -7.40 19.95 11.69
N LEU A 337 -7.84 20.32 10.49
CA LEU A 337 -7.31 21.46 9.75
C LEU A 337 -8.10 22.74 9.93
N HIS A 338 -9.22 22.70 10.67
CA HIS A 338 -10.16 23.80 10.78
C HIS A 338 -10.59 24.33 9.41
N LEU A 339 -10.99 23.42 8.51
CA LEU A 339 -11.41 23.77 7.15
C LEU A 339 -12.74 24.54 7.18
N GLY A 340 -12.78 25.67 6.48
CA GLY A 340 -14.01 26.36 6.11
C GLY A 340 -14.31 26.21 4.61
N PRO A 341 -15.50 26.65 4.15
CA PRO A 341 -15.85 26.61 2.73
C PRO A 341 -14.84 27.29 1.81
N LYS A 342 -14.20 28.39 2.26
CA LYS A 342 -13.16 29.15 1.54
C LYS A 342 -11.82 28.42 1.38
N ASP A 343 -11.62 27.35 2.14
CA ASP A 343 -10.40 26.53 2.09
C ASP A 343 -10.53 25.36 1.09
N LEU A 344 -11.67 25.28 0.40
CA LEU A 344 -12.00 24.30 -0.63
C LEU A 344 -12.30 25.02 -1.95
N CYS A 345 -12.72 24.26 -2.97
CA CYS A 345 -13.19 24.83 -4.23
C CYS A 345 -14.41 25.76 -4.02
N ASP A 346 -14.28 27.01 -4.44
CA ASP A 346 -15.30 28.06 -4.27
C ASP A 346 -16.64 27.71 -4.94
N GLU A 347 -16.64 26.80 -5.92
CA GLU A 347 -17.86 26.33 -6.61
C GLU A 347 -18.72 25.37 -5.77
N ILE A 348 -18.20 24.83 -4.67
CA ILE A 348 -18.93 23.90 -3.80
C ILE A 348 -18.91 24.34 -2.33
N PRO A 349 -19.49 25.51 -2.00
CA PRO A 349 -19.51 26.01 -0.62
C PRO A 349 -20.31 25.10 0.33
N TRP A 350 -21.18 24.25 -0.22
CA TRP A 350 -22.02 23.32 0.53
C TRP A 350 -21.34 21.98 0.87
N PHE A 351 -20.14 21.70 0.33
CA PHE A 351 -19.49 20.39 0.47
C PHE A 351 -19.34 19.97 1.94
N LEU A 352 -18.75 20.83 2.78
CA LEU A 352 -18.55 20.54 4.20
C LEU A 352 -19.89 20.34 4.92
N SER A 353 -20.90 21.16 4.61
CA SER A 353 -22.25 20.98 5.19
C SER A 353 -22.77 19.55 4.96
N VAL A 354 -22.61 19.02 3.74
CA VAL A 354 -23.01 17.64 3.40
C VAL A 354 -22.19 16.58 4.15
N MET A 355 -20.88 16.81 4.31
CA MET A 355 -20.01 15.94 5.10
C MET A 355 -20.40 15.92 6.59
N PHE A 356 -20.93 17.03 7.10
CA PHE A 356 -21.46 17.15 8.47
C PHE A 356 -22.93 16.73 8.62
N GLY A 357 -23.55 16.19 7.57
CA GLY A 357 -24.90 15.61 7.60
C GLY A 357 -26.01 16.53 7.08
N GLY A 358 -25.67 17.71 6.58
CA GLY A 358 -26.58 18.54 5.79
C GLY A 358 -26.98 17.85 4.47
N SER A 359 -28.08 18.31 3.88
CA SER A 359 -28.48 17.92 2.54
C SER A 359 -27.69 18.70 1.49
N ALA A 360 -27.31 18.04 0.39
CA ALA A 360 -26.80 18.76 -0.77
C ALA A 360 -27.91 19.68 -1.33
N PRO A 361 -27.57 20.81 -1.97
CA PRO A 361 -28.58 21.68 -2.58
C PRO A 361 -29.38 20.96 -3.67
N THR A 362 -30.65 21.34 -3.82
CA THR A 362 -31.54 20.84 -4.88
C THR A 362 -30.95 21.08 -6.26
N GLY A 363 -31.10 20.12 -7.18
CA GLY A 363 -30.54 20.20 -8.53
C GLY A 363 -29.06 19.81 -8.63
N THR A 364 -28.38 19.52 -7.52
CA THR A 364 -27.03 18.92 -7.56
C THR A 364 -27.11 17.42 -7.81
N ARG A 365 -26.12 16.84 -8.49
CA ARG A 365 -26.00 15.39 -8.71
C ARG A 365 -26.16 14.59 -7.42
N VAL A 366 -25.53 15.05 -6.34
CA VAL A 366 -25.54 14.37 -5.04
C VAL A 366 -26.96 14.33 -4.48
N TYR A 367 -27.66 15.46 -4.49
CA TYR A 367 -29.02 15.55 -3.97
C TYR A 367 -30.00 14.68 -4.75
N GLU A 368 -30.00 14.79 -6.08
CA GLU A 368 -31.00 14.11 -6.93
C GLU A 368 -30.91 12.60 -6.79
N PHE A 369 -29.70 12.04 -6.81
CA PHE A 369 -29.53 10.60 -6.63
C PHE A 369 -29.71 10.16 -5.18
N GLU A 370 -29.27 10.92 -4.18
CA GLU A 370 -29.51 10.56 -2.77
C GLU A 370 -31.02 10.51 -2.45
N LYS A 371 -31.79 11.42 -3.06
CA LYS A 371 -33.25 11.46 -2.95
C LYS A 371 -33.91 10.20 -3.52
N GLU A 372 -33.53 9.78 -4.73
CA GLU A 372 -34.10 8.58 -5.37
C GLU A 372 -33.63 7.28 -4.68
N LEU A 373 -32.35 7.19 -4.31
CA LEU A 373 -31.80 6.01 -3.63
C LEU A 373 -32.40 5.78 -2.23
N LYS A 374 -32.85 6.84 -1.54
CA LYS A 374 -33.58 6.71 -0.28
C LYS A 374 -34.98 6.13 -0.45
N ASN A 375 -35.58 6.23 -1.63
CA ASN A 375 -36.92 5.72 -1.94
C ASN A 375 -36.89 4.79 -3.17
N PRO A 376 -36.32 3.57 -3.06
CA PRO A 376 -36.11 2.67 -4.20
C PRO A 376 -37.40 2.33 -4.97
N SER A 377 -38.57 2.38 -4.32
CA SER A 377 -39.87 2.14 -4.96
C SER A 377 -40.23 3.17 -6.04
N ASN A 378 -39.68 4.38 -5.95
CA ASN A 378 -39.95 5.47 -6.88
C ASN A 378 -38.83 5.62 -7.92
N PHE A 379 -37.72 4.90 -7.76
CA PHE A 379 -36.59 5.01 -8.64
C PHE A 379 -36.80 4.12 -9.88
N THR A 380 -37.55 4.63 -10.86
CA THR A 380 -37.82 3.91 -12.12
C THR A 380 -36.62 3.97 -13.07
N LYS A 381 -36.61 3.08 -14.07
CA LYS A 381 -35.56 3.03 -15.09
C LYS A 381 -35.49 4.32 -15.91
N GLU A 382 -36.63 4.90 -16.25
CA GLU A 382 -36.72 6.15 -17.02
C GLU A 382 -36.10 7.30 -16.23
N ARG A 383 -36.42 7.38 -14.93
CA ARG A 383 -35.82 8.37 -14.04
C ARG A 383 -34.31 8.16 -13.87
N ALA A 384 -33.85 6.91 -13.79
CA ALA A 384 -32.42 6.60 -13.77
C ALA A 384 -31.72 7.06 -15.04
N ILE A 385 -32.28 6.79 -16.22
CA ILE A 385 -31.74 7.24 -17.51
C ILE A 385 -31.67 8.77 -17.57
N GLU A 386 -32.71 9.47 -17.12
CA GLU A 386 -32.75 10.94 -17.07
C GLU A 386 -31.60 11.49 -16.21
N LEU A 387 -31.46 10.97 -14.98
CA LEU A 387 -30.40 11.39 -14.06
C LEU A 387 -29.00 11.05 -14.56
N ILE A 388 -28.82 9.89 -15.19
CA ILE A 388 -27.55 9.46 -15.75
C ILE A 388 -27.14 10.37 -16.93
N LYS A 389 -28.07 10.67 -17.84
CA LYS A 389 -27.84 11.61 -18.95
C LYS A 389 -27.47 13.01 -18.43
N GLN A 390 -28.17 13.48 -17.41
CA GLN A 390 -27.98 14.81 -16.86
C GLN A 390 -26.64 14.95 -16.11
N PHE A 391 -26.30 13.97 -15.27
CA PHE A 391 -25.21 14.14 -14.29
C PHE A 391 -23.98 13.25 -14.52
N LYS A 392 -24.06 12.31 -15.49
CA LYS A 392 -22.95 11.44 -15.90
C LYS A 392 -22.17 10.83 -14.73
N PRO A 393 -22.82 10.12 -13.80
CA PRO A 393 -22.14 9.48 -12.67
C PRO A 393 -21.23 8.35 -13.14
N THR A 394 -20.15 8.07 -12.41
CA THR A 394 -19.22 6.99 -12.80
C THR A 394 -19.88 5.60 -12.75
N TYR A 395 -19.48 4.69 -13.62
CA TYR A 395 -19.85 3.29 -13.68
C TYR A 395 -19.70 2.60 -12.32
N SER A 396 -18.56 2.78 -11.65
CA SER A 396 -18.29 2.21 -10.32
C SER A 396 -19.32 2.63 -9.28
N PHE A 397 -19.82 3.87 -9.37
CA PHE A 397 -20.89 4.34 -8.50
C PHE A 397 -22.21 3.65 -8.84
N LEU A 398 -22.61 3.66 -10.12
CA LEU A 398 -23.88 3.10 -10.56
C LEU A 398 -23.98 1.62 -10.26
N ARG A 399 -22.94 0.86 -10.59
CA ARG A 399 -22.81 -0.57 -10.30
C ARG A 399 -23.01 -0.92 -8.81
N LYS A 400 -22.58 -0.05 -7.90
CA LYS A 400 -22.68 -0.29 -6.45
C LYS A 400 -24.03 0.11 -5.87
N ASN A 401 -24.69 1.13 -6.43
CA ASN A 401 -25.84 1.77 -5.81
C ASN A 401 -27.16 1.50 -6.54
N LEU A 402 -27.13 1.14 -7.83
CA LEU A 402 -28.32 0.73 -8.56
C LEU A 402 -28.60 -0.76 -8.33
N PRO A 403 -29.88 -1.14 -8.15
CA PRO A 403 -30.31 -2.52 -8.24
C PRO A 403 -29.96 -3.12 -9.61
N GLU A 404 -29.57 -4.40 -9.63
CA GLU A 404 -29.23 -5.13 -10.87
C GLU A 404 -30.37 -5.11 -11.90
N SER A 405 -31.63 -5.06 -11.44
CA SER A 405 -32.81 -4.96 -12.31
C SER A 405 -32.91 -3.63 -13.06
N LEU A 406 -32.30 -2.55 -12.55
CA LEU A 406 -32.26 -1.25 -13.22
C LEU A 406 -30.98 -1.10 -14.04
N PHE A 407 -29.87 -1.69 -13.61
CA PHE A 407 -28.56 -1.54 -14.24
C PHE A 407 -28.32 -2.58 -15.36
N ASP A 408 -29.20 -2.56 -16.35
CA ASP A 408 -29.18 -3.46 -17.50
C ASP A 408 -28.25 -2.98 -18.64
N GLY A 409 -28.22 -3.74 -19.75
CA GLY A 409 -27.38 -3.46 -20.92
C GLY A 409 -27.62 -2.08 -21.55
N GLU A 410 -28.84 -1.54 -21.48
CA GLU A 410 -29.15 -0.21 -22.01
C GLU A 410 -28.50 0.89 -21.15
N ILE A 411 -28.64 0.80 -19.82
CA ILE A 411 -27.97 1.75 -18.93
C ILE A 411 -26.45 1.60 -19.03
N LYS A 412 -25.92 0.37 -19.10
CA LYS A 412 -24.48 0.14 -19.28
C LYS A 412 -23.97 0.76 -20.59
N ALA A 413 -24.70 0.62 -21.69
CA ALA A 413 -24.36 1.25 -22.97
C ALA A 413 -24.35 2.78 -22.86
N LEU A 414 -25.38 3.37 -22.23
CA LEU A 414 -25.45 4.81 -21.98
C LEU A 414 -24.25 5.32 -21.16
N VAL A 415 -23.85 4.58 -20.13
CA VAL A 415 -22.68 4.93 -19.30
C VAL A 415 -21.39 4.82 -20.11
N ALA A 416 -21.28 3.79 -20.95
CA ALA A 416 -20.12 3.58 -21.82
C ALA A 416 -19.91 4.69 -22.86
N GLU A 417 -20.91 5.55 -23.13
CA GLU A 417 -20.74 6.69 -24.03
C GLU A 417 -19.91 7.83 -23.43
N TYR A 418 -19.88 7.97 -22.10
CA TYR A 418 -19.21 9.10 -21.44
C TYR A 418 -18.15 8.69 -20.40
N GLU A 419 -18.16 7.45 -19.91
CA GLU A 419 -17.20 6.98 -18.91
C GLU A 419 -15.78 6.99 -19.46
N GLU A 420 -14.76 7.12 -18.60
CA GLU A 420 -13.37 6.97 -19.03
C GLU A 420 -13.13 5.58 -19.66
N ILE A 421 -12.50 5.54 -20.84
CA ILE A 421 -12.27 4.28 -21.58
C ILE A 421 -11.49 3.27 -20.74
N GLU A 422 -10.61 3.75 -19.86
CA GLU A 422 -9.79 2.92 -18.99
C GLU A 422 -10.64 2.18 -17.95
N ALA A 423 -11.68 2.81 -17.43
CA ALA A 423 -12.63 2.17 -16.53
C ALA A 423 -13.46 1.11 -17.27
N LEU A 424 -13.82 1.35 -18.53
CA LEU A 424 -14.53 0.36 -19.36
C LEU A 424 -13.67 -0.88 -19.65
N ILE A 425 -12.38 -0.69 -19.99
CA ILE A 425 -11.45 -1.80 -20.20
C ILE A 425 -11.19 -2.57 -18.90
N TRP A 426 -11.09 -1.87 -17.76
CA TRP A 426 -10.94 -2.51 -16.45
C TRP A 426 -12.10 -3.46 -16.14
N TRP A 427 -13.35 -3.03 -16.40
CA TRP A 427 -14.57 -3.81 -16.17
C TRP A 427 -15.00 -4.68 -17.36
N LEU A 428 -14.11 -4.92 -18.33
CA LEU A 428 -14.47 -5.62 -19.57
C LEU A 428 -15.01 -7.03 -19.33
N ASN A 429 -14.57 -7.72 -18.28
CA ASN A 429 -15.09 -9.05 -17.91
C ASN A 429 -16.59 -9.05 -17.55
N GLU A 430 -17.11 -7.93 -17.03
CA GLU A 430 -18.54 -7.75 -16.74
C GLU A 430 -19.28 -7.18 -17.96
N LEU A 431 -18.65 -6.25 -18.67
CA LEU A 431 -19.23 -5.53 -19.80
C LEU A 431 -19.25 -6.33 -21.12
N SER A 432 -18.39 -7.35 -21.27
CA SER A 432 -18.26 -8.14 -22.49
C SER A 432 -19.52 -8.93 -22.87
N LYS A 433 -20.44 -9.12 -21.92
CA LYS A 433 -21.74 -9.76 -22.17
C LYS A 433 -22.69 -8.86 -22.97
N GLU A 434 -22.44 -7.56 -22.99
CA GLU A 434 -23.33 -6.55 -23.57
C GLU A 434 -22.76 -6.08 -24.92
N VAL A 435 -23.25 -6.63 -26.04
CA VAL A 435 -22.76 -6.32 -27.39
C VAL A 435 -22.78 -4.81 -27.69
N GLY A 436 -23.80 -4.10 -27.23
CA GLY A 436 -23.91 -2.65 -27.40
C GLY A 436 -22.76 -1.87 -26.74
N VAL A 437 -22.31 -2.31 -25.56
CA VAL A 437 -21.19 -1.68 -24.84
C VAL A 437 -19.88 -1.94 -25.59
N ILE A 438 -19.66 -3.16 -26.07
CA ILE A 438 -18.46 -3.52 -26.83
C ILE A 438 -18.33 -2.69 -28.10
N ASN A 439 -19.43 -2.51 -28.85
CA ASN A 439 -19.43 -1.67 -30.05
C ASN A 439 -19.07 -0.21 -29.75
N ILE A 440 -19.51 0.33 -28.60
CA ILE A 440 -19.14 1.68 -28.17
C ILE A 440 -17.64 1.75 -27.84
N ILE A 441 -17.10 0.76 -27.11
CA ILE A 441 -15.66 0.69 -26.79
C ILE A 441 -14.83 0.66 -28.09
N ILE A 442 -15.17 -0.22 -29.04
CA ILE A 442 -14.49 -0.32 -30.34
C ILE A 442 -14.53 0.99 -31.08
N LYS A 443 -15.72 1.61 -31.20
CA LYS A 443 -15.89 2.91 -31.88
C LYS A 443 -15.00 3.99 -31.26
N ARG A 444 -14.91 4.05 -29.94
CA ARG A 444 -14.12 5.04 -29.19
C ARG A 444 -12.62 4.86 -29.42
N ILE A 445 -12.11 3.64 -29.28
CA ILE A 445 -10.69 3.35 -29.54
C ILE A 445 -10.36 3.61 -31.01
N SER A 446 -11.22 3.17 -31.94
CA SER A 446 -11.04 3.40 -33.38
C SER A 446 -11.11 4.88 -33.78
N SER A 447 -11.80 5.71 -32.98
CA SER A 447 -11.82 7.17 -33.14
C SER A 447 -10.58 7.88 -32.58
N GLY A 448 -9.61 7.13 -32.05
CA GLY A 448 -8.34 7.64 -31.53
C GLY A 448 -8.36 7.98 -30.04
N GLU A 449 -9.37 7.53 -29.28
CA GLU A 449 -9.36 7.71 -27.83
C GLU A 449 -8.19 6.93 -27.19
N SER A 450 -7.42 7.61 -26.35
CA SER A 450 -6.13 7.12 -25.88
C SER A 450 -6.25 6.11 -24.73
N LEU A 451 -5.56 4.97 -24.84
CA LEU A 451 -5.43 3.96 -23.78
C LEU A 451 -4.18 4.14 -22.91
N LYS A 452 -3.60 5.34 -22.85
CA LYS A 452 -2.31 5.62 -22.18
C LYS A 452 -2.30 5.14 -20.72
N LYS A 453 -3.37 5.38 -19.95
CA LYS A 453 -3.42 5.01 -18.53
C LYS A 453 -3.63 3.52 -18.25
N VAL A 454 -3.87 2.67 -19.26
CA VAL A 454 -4.39 1.30 -19.05
C VAL A 454 -3.37 0.23 -18.63
N SER A 455 -2.07 0.45 -18.43
CA SER A 455 -1.07 -0.66 -18.26
C SER A 455 -1.06 -1.73 -19.39
N ILE A 456 0.13 -2.25 -19.72
CA ILE A 456 0.20 -3.26 -20.79
C ILE A 456 -0.34 -4.62 -20.33
N GLY A 457 -0.13 -4.95 -19.05
CA GLY A 457 -0.58 -6.20 -18.46
C GLY A 457 -2.09 -6.38 -18.59
N THR A 458 -2.87 -5.34 -18.28
CA THR A 458 -4.33 -5.37 -18.41
C THR A 458 -4.77 -5.55 -19.86
N LEU A 459 -4.15 -4.84 -20.81
CA LEU A 459 -4.50 -4.99 -22.23
C LEU A 459 -4.22 -6.40 -22.74
N LEU A 460 -3.04 -6.96 -22.42
CA LEU A 460 -2.69 -8.33 -22.79
C LEU A 460 -3.63 -9.34 -22.15
N GLU A 461 -3.91 -9.22 -20.85
CA GLU A 461 -4.83 -10.10 -20.15
C GLU A 461 -6.23 -10.09 -20.77
N LYS A 462 -6.78 -8.89 -21.03
CA LYS A 462 -8.11 -8.75 -21.64
C LYS A 462 -8.13 -9.33 -23.06
N SER A 463 -7.10 -9.07 -23.86
CA SER A 463 -7.00 -9.60 -25.22
C SER A 463 -6.81 -11.12 -25.26
N MET A 464 -6.14 -11.73 -24.28
CA MET A 464 -5.98 -13.20 -24.20
C MET A 464 -7.30 -13.94 -23.92
N GLY A 465 -8.32 -13.23 -23.44
CA GLY A 465 -9.68 -13.75 -23.28
C GLY A 465 -10.54 -13.68 -24.55
N LEU A 466 -10.06 -13.00 -25.59
CA LEU A 466 -10.78 -12.79 -26.86
C LEU A 466 -10.25 -13.71 -27.96
N ASN A 467 -11.10 -14.02 -28.93
CA ASN A 467 -10.66 -14.68 -30.15
C ASN A 467 -9.93 -13.68 -31.04
N GLN A 468 -8.96 -14.13 -31.84
CA GLN A 468 -8.24 -13.25 -32.75
C GLN A 468 -9.16 -12.60 -33.80
N GLU A 469 -10.27 -13.26 -34.16
CA GLU A 469 -11.28 -12.71 -35.08
C GLU A 469 -12.24 -11.71 -34.41
N ASP A 470 -12.18 -11.55 -33.08
CA ASP A 470 -13.06 -10.63 -32.35
C ASP A 470 -12.75 -9.17 -32.75
N PRO A 471 -13.75 -8.37 -33.16
CA PRO A 471 -13.54 -6.96 -33.50
C PRO A 471 -12.87 -6.14 -32.40
N LEU A 472 -13.13 -6.47 -31.13
CA LEU A 472 -12.47 -5.80 -30.01
C LEU A 472 -10.99 -6.18 -29.93
N PHE A 473 -10.64 -7.43 -30.19
CA PHE A 473 -9.24 -7.87 -30.25
C PHE A 473 -8.48 -7.11 -31.33
N GLN A 474 -9.05 -7.03 -32.54
CA GLN A 474 -8.47 -6.30 -33.67
C GLN A 474 -8.26 -4.81 -33.37
N CYS A 475 -9.12 -4.23 -32.53
CA CYS A 475 -9.00 -2.84 -32.09
C CYS A 475 -7.93 -2.65 -31.00
N LEU A 476 -7.82 -3.58 -30.05
CA LEU A 476 -6.85 -3.52 -28.96
C LEU A 476 -5.41 -3.85 -29.43
N PHE A 477 -5.26 -4.67 -30.46
CA PHE A 477 -3.97 -5.17 -30.92
C PHE A 477 -2.98 -4.07 -31.35
N PRO A 478 -3.36 -3.08 -32.19
CA PRO A 478 -2.47 -1.95 -32.52
C PRO A 478 -2.04 -1.13 -31.29
N GLU A 479 -2.96 -0.91 -30.35
CA GLU A 479 -2.67 -0.18 -29.11
C GLU A 479 -1.71 -0.96 -28.20
N ILE A 480 -1.81 -2.30 -28.17
CA ILE A 480 -0.84 -3.17 -27.48
C ILE A 480 0.54 -3.02 -28.11
N ILE A 481 0.66 -3.07 -29.45
CA ILE A 481 1.94 -2.90 -30.14
C ILE A 481 2.55 -1.53 -29.82
N LYS A 482 1.74 -0.47 -29.94
CA LYS A 482 2.17 0.89 -29.64
C LYS A 482 2.70 1.02 -28.20
N LYS A 483 1.95 0.50 -27.23
CA LYS A 483 2.35 0.53 -25.81
C LYS A 483 3.59 -0.33 -25.53
N MET A 484 3.75 -1.46 -26.24
CA MET A 484 4.97 -2.26 -26.17
C MET A 484 6.20 -1.51 -26.71
N THR A 485 6.04 -0.73 -27.78
CA THR A 485 7.10 0.17 -28.27
C THR A 485 7.43 1.24 -27.25
N GLU A 486 6.43 1.91 -26.66
CA GLU A 486 6.62 2.89 -25.59
C GLU A 486 7.37 2.28 -24.39
N LEU A 487 7.09 1.02 -24.04
CA LEU A 487 7.78 0.31 -22.95
C LEU A 487 9.24 -0.02 -23.28
N ARG A 488 9.54 -0.40 -24.53
CA ARG A 488 10.91 -0.66 -24.99
C ARG A 488 11.78 0.60 -24.92
N GLU A 489 11.20 1.75 -25.23
CA GLU A 489 11.88 3.03 -25.10
C GLU A 489 12.08 3.44 -23.63
N LYS A 490 11.12 3.07 -22.77
CA LYS A 490 11.09 3.48 -21.37
C LYS A 490 11.93 2.61 -20.44
N PHE A 491 12.02 1.31 -20.69
CA PHE A 491 12.60 0.37 -19.73
C PHE A 491 13.76 -0.40 -20.33
N VAL A 492 14.90 -0.36 -19.63
CA VAL A 492 16.05 -1.22 -19.91
C VAL A 492 16.23 -2.15 -18.71
N LEU A 493 15.89 -3.42 -18.93
CA LEU A 493 16.15 -4.46 -17.95
C LEU A 493 17.54 -5.05 -18.18
N PRO A 494 18.28 -5.42 -17.13
CA PRO A 494 19.62 -5.99 -17.24
C PRO A 494 19.60 -7.46 -17.77
N PRO A 495 19.99 -7.74 -19.03
CA PRO A 495 20.15 -9.12 -19.52
C PRO A 495 21.30 -9.81 -18.78
N PRO A 496 21.36 -11.16 -18.73
CA PRO A 496 20.35 -12.10 -19.20
C PRO A 496 19.35 -12.49 -18.09
N ILE A 497 18.09 -12.73 -18.49
CA ILE A 497 16.97 -13.04 -17.58
C ILE A 497 16.43 -14.45 -17.88
N SER A 498 16.04 -15.20 -16.85
CA SER A 498 15.29 -16.45 -16.98
C SER A 498 13.96 -16.35 -16.24
N ILE A 499 12.92 -16.96 -16.80
CA ILE A 499 11.56 -16.92 -16.25
C ILE A 499 11.09 -18.35 -16.05
N PHE A 500 10.72 -18.66 -14.83
CA PHE A 500 10.23 -19.95 -14.38
C PHE A 500 8.73 -19.80 -14.08
N GLY A 501 7.90 -20.37 -14.96
CA GLY A 501 6.45 -20.39 -14.79
C GLY A 501 5.99 -21.68 -14.14
N ASP A 502 5.26 -21.57 -13.04
CA ASP A 502 4.62 -22.72 -12.41
C ASP A 502 3.50 -23.25 -13.32
N LYS A 503 3.57 -24.53 -13.68
CA LYS A 503 2.50 -25.24 -14.40
C LYS A 503 1.92 -26.40 -13.60
N SER A 504 2.05 -26.39 -12.26
CA SER A 504 1.44 -27.40 -11.39
C SER A 504 -0.09 -27.41 -11.53
N GLY A 505 -0.74 -28.52 -11.13
CA GLY A 505 -2.16 -28.79 -11.40
C GLY A 505 -3.18 -27.75 -10.89
N SER A 506 -2.78 -26.86 -9.98
CA SER A 506 -3.63 -25.76 -9.46
C SER A 506 -3.43 -24.41 -10.16
N MET A 507 -2.49 -24.31 -11.11
CA MET A 507 -1.85 -23.03 -11.46
C MET A 507 -2.07 -22.54 -12.90
N ASP A 508 -3.29 -22.67 -13.45
CA ASP A 508 -3.66 -22.03 -14.73
C ASP A 508 -3.41 -20.50 -14.72
N VAL A 509 -3.61 -19.88 -13.56
CA VAL A 509 -3.36 -18.46 -13.34
C VAL A 509 -1.87 -18.13 -13.49
N ALA A 510 -0.97 -18.99 -12.99
CA ALA A 510 0.47 -18.81 -13.14
C ALA A 510 0.92 -19.00 -14.58
N ILE A 511 0.41 -20.00 -15.30
CA ILE A 511 0.74 -20.20 -16.72
C ILE A 511 0.38 -18.94 -17.52
N ARG A 512 -0.85 -18.45 -17.37
CA ARG A 512 -1.32 -17.23 -18.05
C ARG A 512 -0.43 -16.03 -17.72
N LEU A 513 -0.12 -15.81 -16.45
CA LEU A 513 0.66 -14.65 -16.03
C LEU A 513 2.14 -14.77 -16.47
N SER A 514 2.72 -15.97 -16.39
CA SER A 514 4.07 -16.27 -16.86
C SER A 514 4.23 -15.98 -18.34
N ASN A 515 3.21 -16.30 -19.15
CA ASN A 515 3.20 -15.99 -20.58
C ASN A 515 3.23 -14.47 -20.82
N ILE A 516 2.38 -13.71 -20.11
CA ILE A 516 2.35 -12.24 -20.22
C ILE A 516 3.69 -11.63 -19.80
N ILE A 517 4.22 -12.02 -18.64
CA ILE A 517 5.50 -11.51 -18.13
C ILE A 517 6.63 -11.88 -19.08
N SER A 518 6.67 -13.13 -19.54
CA SER A 518 7.67 -13.59 -20.49
C SER A 518 7.62 -12.83 -21.80
N PHE A 519 6.44 -12.58 -22.32
CA PHE A 519 6.28 -11.77 -23.52
C PHE A 519 6.87 -10.37 -23.36
N ILE A 520 6.53 -9.71 -22.26
CA ILE A 520 7.00 -8.36 -22.00
C ILE A 520 8.52 -8.35 -21.77
N VAL A 521 9.03 -9.24 -20.92
CA VAL A 521 10.47 -9.31 -20.61
C VAL A 521 11.28 -9.71 -21.84
N SER A 522 10.84 -10.67 -22.65
CA SER A 522 11.53 -11.05 -23.90
C SER A 522 11.51 -9.93 -24.93
N SER A 523 10.45 -9.13 -24.94
CA SER A 523 10.37 -7.92 -25.75
C SER A 523 11.29 -6.79 -25.29
N LEU A 524 11.66 -6.74 -24.00
CA LEU A 524 12.55 -5.73 -23.42
C LEU A 524 14.00 -6.20 -23.32
N THR A 525 14.25 -7.50 -23.36
CA THR A 525 15.55 -8.09 -23.06
C THR A 525 15.84 -9.26 -23.99
N PRO A 526 16.72 -9.07 -24.98
CA PRO A 526 17.15 -10.15 -25.85
C PRO A 526 17.73 -11.33 -25.05
N GLY A 527 17.37 -12.55 -25.43
CA GLY A 527 17.83 -13.78 -24.77
C GLY A 527 17.15 -14.09 -23.44
N ALA A 528 16.04 -13.43 -23.11
CA ALA A 528 15.16 -13.92 -22.05
C ALA A 528 14.52 -15.25 -22.45
N GLU A 529 14.46 -16.19 -21.52
CA GLU A 529 13.96 -17.54 -21.77
C GLU A 529 12.86 -17.90 -20.76
N LEU A 530 11.77 -18.46 -21.26
CA LEU A 530 10.70 -19.06 -20.45
C LEU A 530 10.85 -20.57 -20.38
N SER A 531 10.91 -21.09 -19.17
CA SER A 531 10.67 -22.49 -18.87
C SER A 531 9.52 -22.61 -17.89
N PHE A 532 8.72 -23.64 -18.06
CA PHE A 532 7.74 -24.06 -17.08
C PHE A 532 8.31 -25.17 -16.21
N PHE A 533 7.79 -25.27 -14.98
CA PHE A 533 8.12 -26.37 -14.10
C PHE A 533 6.86 -27.00 -13.51
N ASP A 534 6.92 -28.31 -13.36
CA ASP A 534 6.04 -29.10 -12.51
C ASP A 534 6.88 -30.11 -11.72
N THR A 535 6.92 -31.38 -12.13
CA THR A 535 7.92 -32.37 -11.72
C THR A 535 9.12 -32.42 -12.66
N ASP A 536 9.05 -31.74 -13.81
CA ASP A 536 10.11 -31.65 -14.81
C ASP A 536 10.33 -30.19 -15.28
N ASP A 537 11.51 -29.91 -15.83
CA ASP A 537 11.78 -28.63 -16.54
C ASP A 537 11.27 -28.74 -17.97
N VAL A 538 10.24 -27.96 -18.30
CA VAL A 538 9.63 -27.95 -19.62
C VAL A 538 9.91 -26.60 -20.28
N PRO A 539 10.88 -26.50 -21.20
CA PRO A 539 11.09 -25.26 -21.94
C PRO A 539 9.82 -24.85 -22.68
N SER A 540 9.58 -23.55 -22.84
CA SER A 540 8.45 -23.08 -23.64
C SER A 540 8.50 -23.72 -25.03
N PRO A 541 7.39 -24.33 -25.52
CA PRO A 541 7.35 -25.02 -26.81
C PRO A 541 7.61 -24.09 -28.00
N ILE A 542 7.35 -22.79 -27.81
CA ILE A 542 7.60 -21.71 -28.77
C ILE A 542 8.20 -20.49 -28.04
N PRO A 543 9.04 -19.67 -28.71
CA PRO A 543 9.55 -18.45 -28.11
C PRO A 543 8.43 -17.43 -27.89
N VAL A 544 8.48 -16.70 -26.77
CA VAL A 544 7.44 -15.71 -26.40
C VAL A 544 7.92 -14.30 -26.72
N ASP A 545 8.36 -14.10 -27.95
CA ASP A 545 8.93 -12.85 -28.46
C ASP A 545 7.96 -12.06 -29.35
N THR A 546 6.89 -12.71 -29.83
CA THR A 546 5.84 -12.12 -30.65
C THR A 546 4.45 -12.26 -30.02
N LEU A 547 3.53 -11.38 -30.38
CA LEU A 547 2.14 -11.43 -29.90
C LEU A 547 1.43 -12.70 -30.39
N GLU A 548 1.69 -13.10 -31.63
CA GLU A 548 1.11 -14.31 -32.22
C GLU A 548 1.52 -15.56 -31.43
N ASN A 549 2.80 -15.62 -31.02
CA ASN A 549 3.29 -16.72 -30.20
C ASN A 549 2.71 -16.70 -28.79
N LEU A 550 2.57 -15.51 -28.18
CA LEU A 550 1.91 -15.36 -26.88
C LEU A 550 0.49 -15.95 -26.88
N PHE A 551 -0.32 -15.64 -27.90
CA PHE A 551 -1.69 -16.15 -27.97
C PHE A 551 -1.76 -17.65 -28.27
N LYS A 552 -0.84 -18.19 -29.08
CA LYS A 552 -0.75 -19.64 -29.33
C LYS A 552 -0.32 -20.43 -28.10
N LEU A 553 0.58 -19.87 -27.28
CA LEU A 553 1.18 -20.56 -26.14
C LEU A 553 0.14 -20.96 -25.09
N LYS A 554 -0.92 -20.16 -24.93
CA LYS A 554 -2.03 -20.42 -24.00
C LYS A 554 -2.66 -21.81 -24.21
N ASP A 555 -2.72 -22.28 -25.45
CA ASP A 555 -3.38 -23.55 -25.80
C ASP A 555 -2.42 -24.75 -25.79
N LEU A 556 -1.11 -24.50 -25.68
CA LEU A 556 -0.06 -25.53 -25.74
C LEU A 556 0.40 -26.02 -24.37
N VAL A 557 0.22 -25.21 -23.32
CA VAL A 557 0.73 -25.50 -21.97
C VAL A 557 -0.45 -25.69 -21.02
N ILE A 558 -0.51 -26.85 -20.38
CA ILE A 558 -1.61 -27.25 -19.49
C ILE A 558 -1.07 -27.50 -18.08
N ALA A 559 -1.82 -27.06 -17.07
CA ALA A 559 -1.55 -27.32 -15.68
C ALA A 559 -1.53 -28.83 -15.37
N SER A 560 -0.44 -29.33 -14.79
CA SER A 560 -0.24 -30.75 -14.46
C SER A 560 0.87 -30.95 -13.44
N GLY A 561 0.93 -32.12 -12.79
CA GLY A 561 2.02 -32.48 -11.89
C GLY A 561 2.03 -31.75 -10.54
N GLY A 562 3.16 -31.88 -9.83
CA GLY A 562 3.45 -31.18 -8.57
C GLY A 562 4.22 -29.88 -8.78
N THR A 563 4.66 -29.27 -7.69
CA THR A 563 5.35 -27.97 -7.68
C THR A 563 6.83 -28.19 -7.28
N ASP A 564 7.71 -28.35 -8.27
CA ASP A 564 9.16 -28.53 -8.10
C ASP A 564 9.93 -27.50 -8.97
N PRO A 565 10.07 -26.24 -8.54
CA PRO A 565 10.89 -25.25 -9.24
C PRO A 565 12.40 -25.59 -9.23
N GLY A 566 12.81 -26.55 -8.40
CA GLY A 566 14.19 -27.04 -8.33
C GLY A 566 14.68 -27.63 -9.66
N VAL A 567 13.79 -28.21 -10.47
CA VAL A 567 14.15 -28.76 -11.79
C VAL A 567 14.71 -27.71 -12.76
N SER A 568 14.07 -26.54 -12.84
CA SER A 568 14.52 -25.43 -13.70
C SER A 568 15.80 -24.80 -13.15
N MET A 569 15.92 -24.65 -11.83
CA MET A 569 17.14 -24.14 -11.20
C MET A 569 18.33 -25.10 -11.42
N PHE A 570 18.12 -26.40 -11.29
CA PHE A 570 19.14 -27.42 -11.50
C PHE A 570 19.71 -27.40 -12.93
N LYS A 571 18.87 -27.12 -13.94
CA LYS A 571 19.33 -26.94 -15.32
C LYS A 571 20.30 -25.78 -15.45
N LEU A 572 20.02 -24.62 -14.85
CA LEU A 572 20.94 -23.48 -14.88
C LEU A 572 22.25 -23.80 -14.16
N LEU A 573 22.17 -24.45 -12.99
CA LEU A 573 23.33 -24.84 -12.20
C LEU A 573 24.22 -25.87 -12.89
N SER A 574 23.64 -26.95 -13.41
CA SER A 574 24.37 -28.05 -14.06
C SER A 574 25.04 -27.62 -15.37
N LYS A 575 24.39 -26.75 -16.15
CA LYS A 575 24.93 -26.21 -17.40
C LYS A 575 25.78 -24.94 -17.21
N LYS A 576 25.91 -24.43 -15.97
CA LYS A 576 26.64 -23.21 -15.64
C LYS A 576 26.17 -21.99 -16.47
N ILE A 577 24.86 -21.89 -16.70
CA ILE A 577 24.26 -20.79 -17.45
C ILE A 577 24.17 -19.58 -16.52
N VAL A 578 24.86 -18.49 -16.84
CA VAL A 578 24.85 -17.25 -16.05
C VAL A 578 23.58 -16.46 -16.35
N LYS A 579 22.84 -16.10 -15.30
CA LYS A 579 21.67 -15.23 -15.33
C LYS A 579 21.83 -14.13 -14.29
N ASN A 580 21.46 -12.90 -14.65
CA ASN A 580 21.46 -11.77 -13.73
C ASN A 580 20.18 -11.75 -12.90
N TYR A 581 19.07 -12.16 -13.50
CA TYR A 581 17.77 -12.25 -12.84
C TYR A 581 17.10 -13.57 -13.17
N ILE A 582 16.47 -14.15 -12.15
CA ILE A 582 15.57 -15.28 -12.27
C ILE A 582 14.21 -14.83 -11.74
N VAL A 583 13.19 -14.85 -12.59
CA VAL A 583 11.80 -14.54 -12.25
C VAL A 583 11.07 -15.86 -12.03
N VAL A 584 10.44 -16.04 -10.87
CA VAL A 584 9.68 -17.25 -10.54
C VAL A 584 8.23 -16.84 -10.30
N VAL A 585 7.31 -17.42 -11.06
CA VAL A 585 5.87 -17.12 -11.03
C VAL A 585 5.15 -18.34 -10.46
N THR A 586 4.73 -18.31 -9.20
CA THR A 586 4.25 -19.49 -8.44
C THR A 586 3.41 -19.08 -7.23
N ASP A 587 2.67 -20.02 -6.61
CA ASP A 587 2.08 -19.83 -5.27
C ASP A 587 3.08 -20.07 -4.13
N GLU A 588 4.32 -20.48 -4.46
CA GLU A 588 5.42 -20.82 -3.57
C GLU A 588 5.20 -22.08 -2.72
N GLU A 589 4.21 -22.94 -3.04
CA GLU A 589 3.95 -24.18 -2.31
C GLU A 589 4.80 -25.36 -2.84
N GLU A 590 6.13 -25.22 -2.76
CA GLU A 590 7.09 -26.25 -3.20
C GLU A 590 6.86 -27.59 -2.47
N ASN A 591 6.47 -28.61 -3.23
CA ASN A 591 6.09 -29.94 -2.74
C ASN A 591 6.81 -31.10 -3.45
N GLY A 592 7.56 -30.83 -4.53
CA GLY A 592 8.46 -31.77 -5.18
C GLY A 592 9.93 -31.38 -4.96
N TYR A 593 10.81 -32.38 -4.88
CA TYR A 593 12.23 -32.19 -4.57
C TYR A 593 13.13 -33.13 -5.39
N SER A 594 12.76 -33.40 -6.64
CA SER A 594 13.42 -34.38 -7.51
C SER A 594 14.91 -34.09 -7.73
N LYS A 595 15.31 -32.81 -7.69
CA LYS A 595 16.70 -32.34 -7.78
C LYS A 595 17.22 -31.69 -6.50
N GLY A 596 16.46 -31.75 -5.41
CA GLY A 596 16.70 -31.00 -4.18
C GLY A 596 15.79 -29.79 -4.05
N ARG A 597 15.83 -29.14 -2.89
CA ARG A 597 15.03 -27.93 -2.62
C ARG A 597 15.53 -26.77 -3.45
N PHE A 598 14.60 -25.96 -3.94
CA PHE A 598 14.92 -24.76 -4.72
C PHE A 598 15.85 -23.80 -3.97
N SER A 599 15.61 -23.61 -2.67
CA SER A 599 16.42 -22.73 -1.81
C SER A 599 17.90 -23.15 -1.78
N ASP A 600 18.16 -24.44 -1.57
CA ASP A 600 19.51 -25.01 -1.54
C ASP A 600 20.20 -24.88 -2.91
N LEU A 601 19.47 -25.20 -3.99
CA LEU A 601 19.98 -25.10 -5.36
C LEU A 601 20.31 -23.67 -5.77
N PHE A 602 19.50 -22.68 -5.38
CA PHE A 602 19.75 -21.28 -5.69
C PHE A 602 20.98 -20.74 -4.96
N ILE A 603 21.18 -21.10 -3.69
CA ILE A 603 22.39 -20.71 -2.95
C ILE A 603 23.63 -21.33 -3.59
N GLN A 604 23.55 -22.60 -3.97
CA GLN A 604 24.64 -23.25 -4.71
C GLN A 604 24.90 -22.55 -6.05
N TYR A 605 23.85 -22.18 -6.78
CA TYR A 605 23.93 -21.44 -8.04
C TYR A 605 24.60 -20.08 -7.88
N ARG A 606 24.24 -19.29 -6.85
CA ARG A 606 24.91 -18.02 -6.56
C ARG A 606 26.39 -18.25 -6.23
N LYS A 607 26.71 -19.27 -5.44
CA LYS A 607 28.09 -19.57 -5.06
C LYS A 607 28.95 -19.98 -6.25
N GLU A 608 28.43 -20.78 -7.16
CA GLU A 608 29.22 -21.44 -8.21
C GLU A 608 29.13 -20.79 -9.60
N VAL A 609 28.03 -20.08 -9.90
CA VAL A 609 27.72 -19.63 -11.27
C VAL A 609 27.52 -18.12 -11.35
N ALA A 610 26.62 -17.56 -10.54
CA ALA A 610 26.25 -16.16 -10.63
C ALA A 610 26.08 -15.51 -9.24
N PRO A 611 27.17 -15.05 -8.59
CA PRO A 611 27.14 -14.50 -7.23
C PRO A 611 26.17 -13.34 -7.02
N ASN A 612 25.98 -12.55 -8.06
CA ASN A 612 25.14 -11.36 -8.07
C ASN A 612 23.73 -11.61 -8.66
N CYS A 613 23.38 -12.87 -8.94
CA CYS A 613 22.05 -13.21 -9.44
C CYS A 613 20.98 -12.82 -8.43
N LYS A 614 19.95 -12.13 -8.91
CA LYS A 614 18.77 -11.77 -8.13
C LYS A 614 17.59 -12.66 -8.47
N LEU A 615 16.70 -12.78 -7.51
CA LEU A 615 15.50 -13.59 -7.60
C LEU A 615 14.28 -12.70 -7.42
N VAL A 616 13.31 -12.85 -8.32
CA VAL A 616 12.07 -12.09 -8.35
C VAL A 616 10.92 -13.07 -8.29
N PHE A 617 10.24 -13.15 -7.16
CA PHE A 617 9.03 -13.93 -7.02
C PHE A 617 7.80 -13.10 -7.36
N ILE A 618 6.95 -13.67 -8.21
CA ILE A 618 5.59 -13.20 -8.49
C ILE A 618 4.68 -14.24 -7.85
N SER A 619 4.24 -13.92 -6.64
CA SER A 619 3.71 -14.90 -5.69
C SER A 619 2.19 -14.81 -5.60
N PHE A 620 1.47 -15.90 -5.80
CA PHE A 620 0.01 -15.96 -5.67
C PHE A 620 -0.44 -16.19 -4.22
N ILE A 621 -0.09 -15.25 -3.34
CA ILE A 621 -0.29 -15.37 -1.90
C ILE A 621 -1.09 -14.17 -1.34
N PRO A 622 -1.72 -14.30 -0.15
CA PRO A 622 -2.38 -13.18 0.50
C PRO A 622 -1.46 -11.96 0.62
N GLN A 623 -2.01 -10.76 0.43
CA GLN A 623 -1.25 -9.53 0.63
C GLN A 623 -0.59 -9.53 2.01
N TYR A 624 0.69 -9.15 2.07
CA TYR A 624 1.53 -9.13 3.29
C TYR A 624 1.87 -10.49 3.90
N SER A 625 1.53 -11.62 3.26
CA SER A 625 2.08 -12.91 3.64
C SER A 625 3.47 -13.10 3.04
N GLU A 626 4.29 -13.90 3.72
CA GLU A 626 5.57 -14.37 3.21
C GLU A 626 5.37 -15.79 2.69
N GLY A 627 5.84 -16.06 1.49
CA GLY A 627 5.71 -17.39 0.87
C GLY A 627 6.74 -18.36 1.44
N GLN A 628 6.48 -19.66 1.30
CA GLN A 628 7.34 -20.70 1.87
C GLN A 628 8.77 -20.59 1.31
N MET A 629 8.91 -20.51 -0.02
CA MET A 629 10.22 -20.45 -0.68
C MET A 629 11.00 -19.19 -0.30
N VAL A 630 10.36 -18.03 -0.30
CA VAL A 630 10.96 -16.76 0.15
C VAL A 630 11.39 -16.84 1.61
N GLY A 631 10.55 -17.39 2.49
CA GLY A 631 10.86 -17.58 3.90
C GLY A 631 12.05 -18.51 4.13
N GLU A 632 12.12 -19.62 3.38
CA GLU A 632 13.26 -20.54 3.41
C GLU A 632 14.56 -19.85 2.98
N LEU A 633 14.57 -19.15 1.83
CA LEU A 633 15.74 -18.41 1.34
C LEU A 633 16.24 -17.37 2.36
N ARG A 634 15.33 -16.60 2.97
CA ARG A 634 15.69 -15.63 4.01
C ARG A 634 16.26 -16.30 5.25
N SER A 635 15.70 -17.45 5.66
CA SER A 635 16.20 -18.22 6.80
C SER A 635 17.63 -18.74 6.59
N GLN A 636 18.01 -18.98 5.33
CA GLN A 636 19.34 -19.39 4.92
C GLN A 636 20.30 -18.20 4.65
N GLY A 637 19.85 -16.96 4.92
CA GLY A 637 20.69 -15.77 4.85
C GLY A 637 20.74 -15.09 3.49
N VAL A 638 19.85 -15.44 2.55
CA VAL A 638 19.71 -14.69 1.29
C VAL A 638 19.19 -13.29 1.60
N ASP A 639 19.97 -12.29 1.21
CA ASP A 639 19.72 -10.89 1.51
C ASP A 639 18.45 -10.38 0.82
N SER A 640 17.69 -9.50 1.49
CA SER A 640 16.46 -8.92 0.91
C SER A 640 16.70 -8.04 -0.32
N SER A 641 17.95 -7.64 -0.61
CA SER A 641 18.30 -6.88 -1.82
C SER A 641 18.42 -7.75 -3.07
N SER A 642 18.68 -9.05 -2.90
CA SER A 642 18.73 -10.05 -3.97
C SER A 642 17.42 -10.81 -4.12
N LEU A 643 16.46 -10.62 -3.20
CA LEU A 643 15.20 -11.33 -3.16
C LEU A 643 14.01 -10.35 -3.17
N ILE A 644 13.37 -10.23 -4.31
CA ILE A 644 12.18 -9.39 -4.53
C ILE A 644 10.96 -10.32 -4.52
N GLN A 645 9.93 -10.00 -3.75
CA GLN A 645 8.67 -10.75 -3.71
C GLN A 645 7.51 -9.81 -3.99
N ILE A 646 6.69 -10.14 -4.98
CA ILE A 646 5.60 -9.31 -5.45
C ILE A 646 4.31 -10.13 -5.33
N PRO A 647 3.48 -9.87 -4.31
CA PRO A 647 2.27 -10.65 -4.07
C PRO A 647 1.13 -10.25 -5.00
N PHE A 648 0.58 -11.25 -5.67
CA PHE A 648 -0.63 -11.21 -6.48
C PHE A 648 -1.76 -11.97 -5.78
N ASP A 649 -3.00 -11.53 -6.02
CA ASP A 649 -4.16 -12.31 -5.58
C ASP A 649 -4.24 -13.61 -6.39
N GLY A 650 -4.39 -14.75 -5.71
CA GLY A 650 -4.40 -16.05 -6.37
C GLY A 650 -5.64 -16.30 -7.23
N SER A 651 -6.76 -15.61 -6.96
CA SER A 651 -7.99 -15.77 -7.77
C SER A 651 -8.04 -14.76 -8.92
N ASN A 652 -7.71 -13.50 -8.63
CA ASN A 652 -7.83 -12.39 -9.56
C ASN A 652 -6.55 -11.55 -9.55
N PRO A 653 -5.46 -12.04 -10.15
CA PRO A 653 -4.20 -11.32 -10.15
C PRO A 653 -4.34 -9.95 -10.81
N ASP A 654 -3.88 -8.92 -10.13
CA ASP A 654 -3.90 -7.56 -10.65
C ASP A 654 -2.69 -7.35 -11.59
N VAL A 655 -2.89 -7.63 -12.87
CA VAL A 655 -1.88 -7.52 -13.92
C VAL A 655 -1.38 -6.08 -14.14
N SER A 656 -2.07 -5.06 -13.62
CA SER A 656 -1.58 -3.68 -13.67
C SER A 656 -0.27 -3.50 -12.89
N LYS A 657 -0.01 -4.38 -11.91
CA LYS A 657 1.23 -4.39 -11.13
C LYS A 657 2.46 -4.78 -11.92
N ILE A 658 2.32 -5.38 -13.12
CA ILE A 658 3.45 -5.77 -13.97
C ILE A 658 4.29 -4.54 -14.33
N ASP A 659 3.66 -3.41 -14.65
CA ASP A 659 4.36 -2.15 -14.92
C ASP A 659 5.22 -1.73 -13.71
N GLY A 660 4.71 -1.96 -12.49
CA GLY A 660 5.44 -1.76 -11.25
C GLY A 660 6.64 -2.70 -11.08
N VAL A 661 6.49 -3.97 -11.49
CA VAL A 661 7.59 -4.96 -11.50
C VAL A 661 8.70 -4.50 -12.45
N LEU A 662 8.34 -4.17 -13.69
CA LEU A 662 9.29 -3.71 -14.71
C LEU A 662 10.00 -2.43 -14.28
N SER A 663 9.26 -1.50 -13.70
CA SER A 663 9.84 -0.27 -13.15
C SER A 663 10.82 -0.56 -12.02
N SER A 664 10.46 -1.45 -11.08
CA SER A 664 11.35 -1.85 -9.99
C SER A 664 12.62 -2.52 -10.49
N LEU A 665 12.55 -3.37 -11.51
CA LEU A 665 13.71 -4.01 -12.13
C LEU A 665 14.56 -3.01 -12.92
N SER A 666 13.92 -2.07 -13.61
CA SER A 666 14.62 -1.02 -14.36
C SER A 666 15.37 -0.06 -13.43
N CYS A 667 14.86 0.15 -12.21
CA CYS A 667 15.57 0.93 -11.19
C CYS A 667 16.89 0.28 -10.71
N GLU A 668 17.14 -0.99 -11.05
CA GLU A 668 18.39 -1.68 -10.77
C GLU A 668 19.44 -1.49 -11.87
N SER A 669 19.05 -0.95 -13.02
CA SER A 669 19.94 -0.72 -14.16
C SER A 669 20.99 0.37 -13.86
N GLU A 670 22.13 0.30 -14.55
CA GLU A 670 23.15 1.36 -14.50
C GLU A 670 22.61 2.68 -15.06
N GLN A 671 21.72 2.62 -16.05
CA GLN A 671 21.08 3.81 -16.64
C GLN A 671 20.26 4.59 -15.60
N PHE A 672 19.55 3.88 -14.73
CA PHE A 672 18.83 4.52 -13.65
C PHE A 672 19.76 5.21 -12.64
N LYS A 673 20.90 4.60 -12.32
CA LYS A 673 21.90 5.22 -11.44
C LYS A 673 22.48 6.49 -12.05
N ASP A 674 22.83 6.45 -13.35
CA ASP A 674 23.31 7.62 -14.06
C ASP A 674 22.23 8.73 -14.10
N GLN A 675 20.97 8.38 -14.32
CA GLN A 675 19.83 9.31 -14.25
C GLN A 675 19.71 9.98 -12.88
N LEU A 676 19.77 9.17 -11.82
CA LEU A 676 19.66 9.63 -10.44
C LEU A 676 20.78 10.61 -10.09
N ASP A 677 22.02 10.26 -10.42
CA ASP A 677 23.18 11.11 -10.15
C ASP A 677 23.08 12.45 -10.90
N ILE A 678 22.58 12.46 -12.13
CA ILE A 678 22.39 13.72 -12.88
C ILE A 678 21.31 14.57 -12.22
N PHE A 679 20.18 13.98 -11.83
CA PHE A 679 19.13 14.72 -11.12
C PHE A 679 19.60 15.26 -9.77
N VAL A 680 20.44 14.53 -9.03
CA VAL A 680 21.05 15.02 -7.79
C VAL A 680 21.93 16.24 -8.06
N ASN A 681 22.75 16.19 -9.11
CA ASN A 681 23.55 17.35 -9.53
C ASN A 681 22.67 18.55 -9.89
N ILE A 682 21.60 18.33 -10.67
CA ILE A 682 20.65 19.39 -11.04
C ILE A 682 19.99 19.96 -9.78
N LEU A 683 19.46 19.12 -8.90
CA LEU A 683 18.80 19.52 -7.65
C LEU A 683 19.73 20.36 -6.76
N SER A 684 20.99 19.96 -6.63
CA SER A 684 22.01 20.70 -5.87
C SER A 684 22.35 22.06 -6.50
N THR A 685 22.20 22.20 -7.82
CA THR A 685 22.53 23.43 -8.56
C THR A 685 21.36 24.42 -8.59
N VAL A 686 20.13 23.97 -8.86
CA VAL A 686 18.97 24.85 -9.02
C VAL A 686 18.10 25.00 -7.75
N GLY A 687 18.40 24.20 -6.73
CA GLY A 687 17.63 24.11 -5.49
C GLY A 687 16.36 23.28 -5.62
N TYR A 688 15.76 22.94 -4.47
CA TYR A 688 14.60 22.03 -4.40
C TYR A 688 13.48 22.45 -5.35
N LYS A 689 12.86 23.62 -5.15
CA LYS A 689 11.66 24.05 -5.90
C LYS A 689 11.80 23.87 -7.43
N ASN A 690 12.93 24.31 -8.00
CA ASN A 690 13.16 24.21 -9.43
C ASN A 690 13.50 22.77 -9.85
N GLY A 691 14.27 22.02 -9.05
CA GLY A 691 14.56 20.62 -9.32
C GLY A 691 13.31 19.72 -9.27
N PHE A 692 12.38 19.98 -8.34
CA PHE A 692 11.08 19.31 -8.28
C PHE A 692 10.26 19.53 -9.54
N LYS A 693 10.09 20.81 -9.91
CA LYS A 693 9.38 21.18 -11.12
C LYS A 693 10.01 20.49 -12.33
N PHE A 694 11.34 20.53 -12.42
CA PHE A 694 12.11 19.94 -13.49
C PHE A 694 11.92 18.41 -13.61
N ILE A 695 11.92 17.67 -12.49
CA ILE A 695 11.63 16.23 -12.48
C ILE A 695 10.18 15.95 -12.87
N ASN A 696 9.21 16.72 -12.34
CA ASN A 696 7.79 16.52 -12.62
C ASN A 696 7.43 16.84 -14.07
N ASP A 697 7.99 17.89 -14.65
CA ASP A 697 7.79 18.27 -16.05
C ASP A 697 8.29 17.17 -17.01
N ARG A 698 9.25 16.35 -16.55
CA ARG A 698 9.82 15.21 -17.29
C ARG A 698 9.33 13.84 -16.80
N ALA A 699 8.30 13.79 -15.95
CA ALA A 699 7.84 12.55 -15.31
C ALA A 699 7.51 11.44 -16.33
N GLN A 700 6.99 11.80 -17.49
CA GLN A 700 6.64 10.86 -18.56
C GLN A 700 7.85 10.24 -19.27
N TYR A 701 9.02 10.87 -19.19
CA TYR A 701 10.26 10.42 -19.82
C TYR A 701 11.23 9.73 -18.86
N LEU A 702 10.91 9.70 -17.56
CA LEU A 702 11.72 9.02 -16.56
C LEU A 702 11.97 7.55 -16.95
N MET A 703 13.17 7.06 -16.62
CA MET A 703 13.71 5.76 -17.02
C MET A 703 14.18 5.63 -18.48
N ARG A 704 13.83 6.55 -19.39
CA ARG A 704 14.30 6.48 -20.77
C ARG A 704 15.79 6.84 -20.90
N PHE A 705 16.44 6.23 -21.88
CA PHE A 705 17.84 6.50 -22.22
C PHE A 705 18.05 7.93 -22.73
N ASP A 706 17.21 8.38 -23.66
CA ASP A 706 17.33 9.68 -24.32
C ASP A 706 17.23 10.84 -23.32
N LEU A 707 16.40 10.67 -22.28
CA LEU A 707 16.34 11.59 -21.16
C LEU A 707 17.70 11.72 -20.45
N ASN A 708 18.47 10.65 -20.24
CA ASN A 708 19.77 10.76 -19.59
C ASN A 708 20.76 11.63 -20.38
N VAL A 709 20.69 11.58 -21.71
CA VAL A 709 21.49 12.43 -22.59
C VAL A 709 21.04 13.89 -22.45
N GLU A 710 19.72 14.16 -22.53
CA GLU A 710 19.17 15.50 -22.33
C GLU A 710 19.58 16.08 -20.96
N LEU A 711 19.38 15.31 -19.90
CA LEU A 711 19.70 15.70 -18.53
C LEU A 711 21.20 16.01 -18.37
N GLY A 712 22.07 15.21 -18.99
CA GLY A 712 23.51 15.46 -18.95
C GLY A 712 23.89 16.77 -19.65
N ILE A 713 23.26 17.06 -20.80
CA ILE A 713 23.43 18.34 -21.52
C ILE A 713 22.93 19.51 -20.66
N GLU A 714 21.70 19.41 -20.16
CA GLU A 714 21.09 20.45 -19.35
C GLU A 714 21.85 20.71 -18.05
N ASN A 715 22.40 19.68 -17.42
CA ASN A 715 23.22 19.83 -16.23
C ASN A 715 24.49 20.64 -16.54
N ILE A 716 25.18 20.37 -17.66
CA ILE A 716 26.36 21.15 -18.09
C ILE A 716 25.96 22.61 -18.35
N LEU A 717 24.88 22.84 -19.12
CA LEU A 717 24.38 24.18 -19.42
C LEU A 717 23.97 24.94 -18.17
N THR A 718 23.39 24.24 -17.18
CA THR A 718 22.97 24.83 -15.91
C THR A 718 24.17 25.24 -15.07
N ILE A 719 25.21 24.40 -14.99
CA ILE A 719 26.48 24.72 -14.29
C ILE A 719 27.11 25.99 -14.91
N ILE A 720 27.17 26.07 -16.25
CA ILE A 720 27.73 27.23 -16.96
C ILE A 720 26.89 28.49 -16.73
N LYS A 721 25.56 28.41 -16.89
CA LYS A 721 24.66 29.58 -16.76
C LYS A 721 24.62 30.13 -15.34
N THR A 722 24.71 29.27 -14.33
CA THR A 722 24.72 29.69 -12.92
C THR A 722 26.08 30.20 -12.46
N ASN A 723 27.17 29.85 -13.17
CA ASN A 723 28.54 30.20 -12.79
C ASN A 723 29.33 30.71 -14.01
N PRO A 724 29.26 32.02 -14.32
CA PRO A 724 29.97 32.58 -15.48
C PRO A 724 31.49 32.41 -15.41
N THR A 725 32.05 32.31 -14.21
CA THR A 725 33.47 32.01 -13.99
C THR A 725 33.59 30.66 -13.29
N LEU A 726 34.02 29.63 -14.03
CA LEU A 726 34.11 28.27 -13.48
C LEU A 726 35.35 28.11 -12.60
N ASN A 727 35.13 27.71 -11.36
CA ASN A 727 36.22 27.24 -10.50
C ASN A 727 36.70 25.84 -10.94
N ASN A 728 37.82 25.36 -10.38
CA ASN A 728 38.38 24.05 -10.74
C ASN A 728 37.40 22.89 -10.47
N PHE A 729 36.56 23.01 -9.43
CA PHE A 729 35.57 21.99 -9.09
C PHE A 729 34.45 21.92 -10.14
N GLN A 730 33.91 23.05 -10.56
CA GLN A 730 32.87 23.11 -11.60
C GLN A 730 33.40 22.65 -12.95
N HIS A 731 34.64 23.00 -13.29
CA HIS A 731 35.30 22.48 -14.49
C HIS A 731 35.45 20.95 -14.45
N LEU A 732 35.80 20.38 -13.29
CA LEU A 732 35.82 18.94 -13.09
C LEU A 732 34.42 18.31 -13.20
N MET A 733 33.38 18.95 -12.65
CA MET A 733 32.00 18.49 -12.82
C MET A 733 31.58 18.45 -14.29
N ILE A 734 31.91 19.47 -15.09
CA ILE A 734 31.62 19.48 -16.53
C ILE A 734 32.33 18.31 -17.22
N LYS A 735 33.63 18.11 -16.94
CA LYS A 735 34.40 16.98 -17.50
C LYS A 735 33.79 15.63 -17.14
N ASN A 736 33.35 15.47 -15.89
CA ASN A 736 32.68 14.25 -15.42
C ASN A 736 31.33 14.04 -16.12
N ASN A 737 30.54 15.09 -16.34
CA ASN A 737 29.29 14.99 -17.08
C ASN A 737 29.52 14.65 -18.57
N LEU A 738 30.54 15.20 -19.21
CA LEU A 738 30.92 14.81 -20.59
C LEU A 738 31.34 13.34 -20.68
N ASN A 739 32.16 12.86 -19.72
CA ASN A 739 32.51 11.44 -19.62
C ASN A 739 31.27 10.55 -19.42
N ARG A 740 30.32 11.03 -18.61
CA ARG A 740 29.06 10.33 -18.37
C ARG A 740 28.21 10.28 -19.64
N LEU A 741 28.11 11.36 -20.41
CA LEU A 741 27.42 11.37 -21.72
C LEU A 741 28.04 10.35 -22.69
N LEU A 742 29.37 10.28 -22.75
CA LEU A 742 30.07 9.27 -23.56
C LEU A 742 29.75 7.84 -23.12
N LYS A 743 29.77 7.58 -21.80
CA LYS A 743 29.42 6.28 -21.22
C LYS A 743 27.97 5.92 -21.58
N ILE A 744 27.04 6.84 -21.34
CA ILE A 744 25.60 6.67 -21.63
C ILE A 744 25.39 6.32 -23.11
N SER A 745 25.98 7.07 -24.04
CA SER A 745 25.87 6.80 -25.48
C SER A 745 26.45 5.43 -25.86
N LYS A 746 27.58 5.04 -25.27
CA LYS A 746 28.22 3.74 -25.51
C LYS A 746 27.36 2.58 -24.99
N ASP A 747 26.85 2.69 -23.76
CA ASP A 747 26.06 1.63 -23.11
C ASP A 747 24.72 1.37 -23.84
N ASN A 748 24.28 2.30 -24.68
CA ASN A 748 23.05 2.21 -25.47
C ASN A 748 23.29 1.98 -26.97
N ASN A 749 24.53 1.78 -27.40
CA ASN A 749 24.90 1.66 -28.81
C ASN A 749 24.46 2.85 -29.70
N ASP A 750 24.34 4.07 -29.14
CA ASP A 750 24.07 5.28 -29.91
C ASP A 750 25.38 5.86 -30.46
N LEU A 751 25.79 5.33 -31.61
CA LEU A 751 27.05 5.69 -32.28
C LEU A 751 27.11 7.17 -32.66
N ASN A 752 25.97 7.78 -33.01
CA ASN A 752 25.91 9.19 -33.41
C ASN A 752 26.16 10.12 -32.21
N SER A 753 25.45 9.91 -31.10
CA SER A 753 25.68 10.69 -29.87
C SER A 753 27.09 10.44 -29.32
N LEU A 754 27.62 9.22 -29.43
CA LEU A 754 28.98 8.90 -29.01
C LEU A 754 30.02 9.70 -29.80
N GLU A 755 29.89 9.78 -31.12
CA GLU A 755 30.79 10.56 -31.98
C GLU A 755 30.71 12.05 -31.64
N ILE A 756 29.50 12.60 -31.54
CA ILE A 756 29.26 14.00 -31.19
C ILE A 756 29.94 14.36 -29.86
N PHE A 757 29.67 13.62 -28.79
CA PHE A 757 30.25 13.92 -27.48
C PHE A 757 31.75 13.68 -27.41
N THR A 758 32.28 12.76 -28.24
CA THR A 758 33.74 12.53 -28.33
C THR A 758 34.43 13.74 -28.92
N ASN A 759 33.85 14.29 -29.99
CA ASN A 759 34.34 15.50 -30.64
C ASN A 759 34.25 16.71 -29.69
N ILE A 760 33.11 16.90 -29.02
CA ILE A 760 32.91 17.98 -28.05
C ILE A 760 33.94 17.89 -26.91
N GLN A 761 34.14 16.71 -26.33
CA GLN A 761 35.09 16.53 -25.24
C GLN A 761 36.55 16.79 -25.68
N LYS A 762 36.91 16.31 -26.87
CA LYS A 762 38.25 16.49 -27.43
C LYS A 762 38.57 17.96 -27.67
N GLU A 763 37.65 18.72 -28.25
CA GLU A 763 37.83 20.15 -28.48
C GLU A 763 37.82 20.95 -27.17
N PHE A 764 36.88 20.65 -26.26
CA PHE A 764 36.85 21.28 -24.93
C PHE A 764 38.17 21.13 -24.16
N SER A 765 38.84 19.98 -24.30
CA SER A 765 40.12 19.70 -23.61
C SER A 765 41.32 20.46 -24.19
N LYS A 766 41.22 21.00 -25.41
CA LYS A 766 42.30 21.77 -26.08
C LYS A 766 42.20 23.27 -25.83
N LEU A 767 41.00 23.77 -25.54
CA LEU A 767 40.71 25.19 -25.42
C LEU A 767 41.11 25.74 -24.04
N SER A 768 41.29 27.06 -23.95
CA SER A 768 41.39 27.75 -22.67
C SER A 768 40.09 27.58 -21.87
N LYS A 769 40.10 27.87 -20.56
CA LYS A 769 38.88 27.71 -19.74
C LYS A 769 37.70 28.53 -20.28
N ASP A 770 37.94 29.79 -20.65
CA ASP A 770 36.88 30.70 -21.11
C ASP A 770 36.41 30.34 -22.53
N ASP A 771 37.35 30.02 -23.43
CA ASP A 771 37.02 29.58 -24.80
C ASP A 771 36.30 28.23 -24.79
N GLY A 772 36.70 27.32 -23.89
CA GLY A 772 36.06 26.03 -23.69
C GLY A 772 34.63 26.15 -23.19
N ILE A 773 34.35 27.10 -22.28
CA ILE A 773 32.98 27.38 -21.82
C ILE A 773 32.11 27.88 -22.98
N LYS A 774 32.60 28.86 -23.74
CA LYS A 774 31.87 29.40 -24.89
C LYS A 774 31.61 28.32 -25.93
N TYR A 775 32.64 27.53 -26.26
CA TYR A 775 32.53 26.38 -27.16
C TYR A 775 31.48 25.36 -26.69
N LEU A 776 31.45 25.00 -25.41
CA LEU A 776 30.44 24.09 -24.87
C LEU A 776 29.04 24.66 -24.96
N LEU A 777 28.86 25.94 -24.62
CA LEU A 777 27.56 26.60 -24.69
C LEU A 777 27.04 26.61 -26.14
N ASP A 778 27.90 26.96 -27.10
CA ASP A 778 27.54 26.96 -28.53
C ASP A 778 27.29 25.54 -29.04
N SER A 779 28.15 24.58 -28.71
CA SER A 779 28.03 23.20 -29.22
C SER A 779 26.81 22.49 -28.67
N LEU A 780 26.53 22.62 -27.37
CA LEU A 780 25.42 21.93 -26.71
C LEU A 780 24.07 22.60 -26.97
N SER A 781 24.02 23.93 -27.09
CA SER A 781 22.75 24.65 -27.37
C SER A 781 22.28 24.48 -28.81
N ASN A 782 23.19 24.12 -29.73
CA ASN A 782 22.86 23.86 -31.14
C ASN A 782 22.53 22.39 -31.43
N LEU A 783 22.58 21.50 -30.44
CA LEU A 783 22.12 20.13 -30.64
C LEU A 783 20.59 20.14 -30.83
N PRO A 784 20.06 19.41 -31.83
CA PRO A 784 18.62 19.31 -32.00
C PRO A 784 18.00 18.73 -30.72
N PRO A 785 16.83 19.23 -30.28
CA PRO A 785 16.13 18.67 -29.14
C PRO A 785 15.87 17.18 -29.41
N ILE A 786 16.31 16.33 -28.48
CA ILE A 786 16.36 14.88 -28.68
C ILE A 786 14.95 14.30 -28.89
N PHE A 787 13.92 14.93 -28.34
CA PHE A 787 12.51 14.48 -28.42
C PHE A 787 11.71 15.00 -29.63
N GLU A 788 12.30 15.81 -30.53
CA GLU A 788 11.64 16.16 -31.80
C GLU A 788 11.81 15.09 -32.88
N LYS A 789 12.57 14.02 -32.59
CA LYS A 789 12.67 12.81 -33.39
C LYS A 789 11.81 11.70 -32.80
#